data_AF-A0A0T2YD09-F1
#
_entry.id   AF-A0A0T2YD09-F1
#
_cell.length_a   1.000
_cell.length_b   1.000
_cell.length_c   1.000
_cell.angle_alpha   90.00
_cell.angle_beta   90.00
_cell.angle_gamma   90.00
#
_symmetry.space_group_name_H-M   'P 1'
#
loop_
_entity.id
_entity.type
_entity.pdbx_description
1 polymer ?
#
loop_
_entity_poly.entity_id
_entity_poly.type
_entity_poly.pdbx_seq_one_letter_code
_entity_poly.pdbx_strand_id
1 'polypeptide(L)'
;MSRRRMGRRYWVGVALLGGAVLLWLGLTWAIMGSTLDEAERHLLAGIVVSRGTLVAMMGVVLLGALAFAVRALVDHFIEPAAQLAEEGMVLVRTDVARVLPAQGSAENRALTEVINQLVVQRTRLRQDMDARVLEASRDIAQEKGRLAALMAELTQSVVVCNLDGRILLYNQRARLQFRALSQAPDVAGGAELIGLGRSIYTVFDRKLVAHALENIQQRMLAGAAQPSAQLVTSTPAGQLLRVQMAPVRSAQAQAAEDPADRAELTGFVLMLDNITRDFEAESARDRVLHTLTEGTRSALANMQAALDVLDHPDLEPAARERFLRVVREETGGLARRIVAIESDTAQNLKTRWPLEDMLGADLVSAALRRIETVTGLPASAQEVNPVLWLKVESFSLLQALVYLSGRLAEEFAVRFVQLRLDLATGSAGKAQLDLVWSGQAMSNETVMSWEMDAMTVGSETTGLSVRDVIERHGGAFWFERERARHQAFFRILLPLADPRDQIDALSYVHSDSRPEYYDFDLFKTTEQTRSLDERRLVDLVYTVFDTETTGLEPSMGDEIIQIGAARIVNGKLLRQECFEQLVDPQRAIPPASIPIHGIQPAMVVGQPKIGEVLPAFHAFAQDTVLVAHNAAFDMRFLQLKEQSTGVVFDQPVLDTLLLSAVIHPNQDSHRLEAIAERFDVPVIGRHTAMGDAMVTAEIFLKLLPLLAEQGIHTLGQAREAAQRTYYARLKY
;
A
#
# COMPACT_ATOMS: atom_id res chain seq x y z
N MET A 1 -14.72 31.79 18.18
CA MET A 1 -15.02 33.23 18.43
C MET A 1 -16.31 33.73 17.75
N SER A 2 -16.97 32.92 16.89
CA SER A 2 -18.22 33.28 16.18
C SER A 2 -19.46 33.39 17.08
N ARG A 3 -19.82 32.34 17.85
CA ARG A 3 -20.91 32.40 18.86
C ARG A 3 -20.72 33.53 19.89
N ARG A 4 -19.47 33.94 20.20
CA ARG A 4 -19.20 35.14 21.03
C ARG A 4 -19.35 36.47 20.28
N ARG A 5 -19.16 36.55 18.95
CA ARG A 5 -19.43 37.78 18.19
C ARG A 5 -20.93 37.97 17.96
N MET A 6 -21.66 36.90 17.65
CA MET A 6 -23.11 36.92 17.54
C MET A 6 -23.75 37.07 18.93
N GLY A 7 -23.23 36.39 19.95
CA GLY A 7 -23.57 36.60 21.36
C GLY A 7 -23.27 38.01 21.84
N ARG A 8 -22.13 38.62 21.47
CA ARG A 8 -21.81 40.01 21.83
C ARG A 8 -22.72 41.00 21.10
N ARG A 9 -23.03 40.79 19.82
CA ARG A 9 -23.99 41.61 19.08
C ARG A 9 -25.41 41.45 19.63
N TYR A 10 -25.78 40.25 20.03
CA TYR A 10 -27.03 39.94 20.73
C TYR A 10 -27.11 40.66 22.08
N TRP A 11 -26.08 40.53 22.94
CA TRP A 11 -26.03 41.22 24.23
C TRP A 11 -25.94 42.73 24.09
N VAL A 12 -25.25 43.25 23.07
CA VAL A 12 -25.26 44.69 22.72
C VAL A 12 -26.65 45.10 22.23
N GLY A 13 -27.32 44.29 21.44
CA GLY A 13 -28.69 44.52 20.99
C GLY A 13 -29.66 44.57 22.17
N VAL A 14 -29.63 43.56 23.04
CA VAL A 14 -30.42 43.51 24.29
C VAL A 14 -30.07 44.68 25.21
N ALA A 15 -28.80 45.07 25.32
CA ALA A 15 -28.39 46.22 26.12
C ALA A 15 -28.84 47.57 25.52
N LEU A 16 -28.80 47.73 24.20
CA LEU A 16 -29.31 48.92 23.51
C LEU A 16 -30.83 49.03 23.63
N LEU A 17 -31.54 47.92 23.46
CA LEU A 17 -33.00 47.86 23.56
C LEU A 17 -33.45 48.05 25.02
N GLY A 18 -32.76 47.42 25.97
CA GLY A 18 -32.95 47.64 27.39
C GLY A 18 -32.63 49.09 27.81
N GLY A 19 -31.55 49.66 27.27
CA GLY A 19 -31.19 51.07 27.48
C GLY A 19 -32.23 52.03 26.90
N ALA A 20 -32.77 51.74 25.72
CA ALA A 20 -33.86 52.52 25.12
C ALA A 20 -35.15 52.45 25.93
N VAL A 21 -35.49 51.28 26.48
CA VAL A 21 -36.63 51.11 27.39
C VAL A 21 -36.42 51.89 28.69
N LEU A 22 -35.22 51.84 29.27
CA LEU A 22 -34.89 52.63 30.47
C LEU A 22 -34.92 54.13 30.20
N LEU A 23 -34.41 54.58 29.05
CA LEU A 23 -34.48 55.97 28.61
C LEU A 23 -35.94 56.42 28.45
N TRP A 24 -36.77 55.59 27.81
CA TRP A 24 -38.19 55.86 27.63
C TRP A 24 -38.93 55.96 28.97
N LEU A 25 -38.68 55.02 29.89
CA LEU A 25 -39.24 55.03 31.25
C LEU A 25 -38.78 56.26 32.05
N GLY A 26 -37.51 56.66 31.92
CA GLY A 26 -36.98 57.87 32.54
C GLY A 26 -37.59 59.14 31.96
N LEU A 27 -37.79 59.19 30.64
CA LEU A 27 -38.43 60.32 29.96
C LEU A 27 -39.91 60.43 30.35
N THR A 28 -40.64 59.31 30.39
CA THR A 28 -42.04 59.29 30.84
C THR A 28 -42.14 59.68 32.31
N TRP A 29 -41.24 59.23 33.17
CA TRP A 29 -41.16 59.67 34.56
C TRP A 29 -40.90 61.18 34.69
N ALA A 30 -39.98 61.73 33.89
CA ALA A 30 -39.68 63.16 33.88
C ALA A 30 -40.85 64.01 33.38
N ILE A 31 -41.52 63.58 32.31
CA ILE A 31 -42.71 64.26 31.75
C ILE A 31 -43.85 64.21 32.76
N MET A 32 -44.15 63.03 33.31
CA MET A 32 -45.21 62.85 34.31
C MET A 32 -44.91 63.67 35.57
N GLY A 33 -43.66 63.69 36.02
CA GLY A 33 -43.20 64.54 37.12
C GLY A 33 -43.35 66.04 36.84
N SER A 34 -43.18 66.48 35.59
CA SER A 34 -43.34 67.89 35.21
C SER A 34 -44.80 68.36 35.20
N THR A 35 -45.76 67.45 35.06
CA THR A 35 -47.20 67.74 35.02
C THR A 35 -47.90 67.63 36.37
N LEU A 36 -47.23 67.11 37.39
CA LEU A 36 -47.79 66.86 38.73
C LEU A 36 -47.43 67.98 39.71
N ASP A 37 -48.32 68.27 40.65
CA ASP A 37 -48.10 69.28 41.70
C ASP A 37 -47.19 68.72 42.83
N GLU A 38 -46.60 69.59 43.66
CA GLU A 38 -45.54 69.20 44.61
C GLU A 38 -46.01 68.15 45.64
N ALA A 39 -47.26 68.23 46.09
CA ALA A 39 -47.88 67.24 46.96
C ALA A 39 -48.09 65.87 46.29
N GLU A 40 -48.41 65.86 45.00
CA GLU A 40 -48.66 64.65 44.21
C GLU A 40 -47.35 63.92 43.88
N ARG A 41 -46.26 64.65 43.63
CA ARG A 41 -44.91 64.09 43.42
C ARG A 41 -44.42 63.32 44.64
N HIS A 42 -44.62 63.87 45.84
CA HIS A 42 -44.22 63.20 47.09
C HIS A 42 -45.02 61.92 47.37
N LEU A 43 -46.33 61.91 47.05
CA LEU A 43 -47.18 60.72 47.18
C LEU A 43 -46.76 59.60 46.20
N LEU A 44 -46.56 59.94 44.92
CA LEU A 44 -46.12 58.97 43.90
C LEU A 44 -44.72 58.41 44.20
N ALA A 45 -43.77 59.26 44.60
CA ALA A 45 -42.44 58.81 45.00
C ALA A 45 -42.50 57.85 46.20
N GLY A 46 -43.34 58.14 47.21
CA GLY A 46 -43.56 57.25 48.36
C GLY A 46 -44.14 55.88 47.98
N ILE A 47 -45.09 55.84 47.04
CA ILE A 47 -45.68 54.58 46.55
C ILE A 47 -44.65 53.75 45.76
N VAL A 48 -43.86 54.39 44.90
CA VAL A 48 -42.85 53.67 44.10
C VAL A 48 -41.69 53.17 44.95
N VAL A 49 -41.21 53.96 45.91
CA VAL A 49 -40.14 53.55 46.84
C VAL A 49 -40.62 52.41 47.74
N SER A 50 -41.85 52.47 48.27
CA SER A 50 -42.42 51.40 49.11
C SER A 50 -42.70 50.10 48.34
N ARG A 51 -42.78 50.15 47.00
CA ARG A 51 -42.94 48.99 46.11
C ARG A 51 -41.72 48.72 45.23
N GLY A 52 -40.55 49.28 45.58
CA GLY A 52 -39.35 49.23 44.73
C GLY A 52 -38.89 47.82 44.36
N THR A 53 -39.08 46.84 45.25
CA THR A 53 -38.79 45.42 44.96
C THR A 53 -39.66 44.84 43.86
N LEU A 54 -40.94 45.19 43.82
CA LEU A 54 -41.89 44.75 42.80
C LEU A 54 -41.58 45.39 41.43
N VAL A 55 -41.23 46.68 41.44
CA VAL A 55 -40.78 47.40 40.23
C VAL A 55 -39.50 46.79 39.68
N ALA A 56 -38.52 46.48 40.53
CA ALA A 56 -37.29 45.82 40.13
C ALA A 56 -37.54 44.41 39.55
N MET A 57 -38.41 43.62 40.18
CA MET A 57 -38.79 42.29 39.70
C MET A 57 -39.47 42.37 38.32
N MET A 58 -40.37 43.33 38.13
CA MET A 58 -41.05 43.53 36.85
C MET A 58 -40.07 44.00 35.76
N GLY A 59 -39.06 44.79 36.11
CA GLY A 59 -37.95 45.16 35.22
C GLY A 59 -37.10 43.96 34.80
N VAL A 60 -36.77 43.04 35.72
CA VAL A 60 -36.04 41.80 35.40
C VAL A 60 -36.87 40.90 34.48
N VAL A 61 -38.16 40.74 34.75
CA VAL A 61 -39.07 39.96 33.90
C VAL A 61 -39.16 40.58 32.50
N LEU A 62 -39.27 41.90 32.40
CA LEU A 62 -39.29 42.61 31.11
C LEU A 62 -37.98 42.42 30.33
N LEU A 63 -36.83 42.53 31.00
CA LEU A 63 -35.52 42.28 30.38
C LEU A 63 -35.39 40.82 29.92
N GLY A 64 -35.88 39.86 30.70
CA GLY A 64 -35.93 38.45 30.33
C GLY A 64 -36.80 38.20 29.10
N ALA A 65 -38.00 38.80 29.06
CA ALA A 65 -38.91 38.72 27.91
C ALA A 65 -38.30 39.38 26.65
N LEU A 66 -37.62 40.51 26.82
CA LEU A 66 -36.94 41.21 25.73
C LEU A 66 -35.77 40.39 25.16
N ALA A 67 -34.95 39.81 26.05
CA ALA A 67 -33.88 38.90 25.66
C ALA A 67 -34.44 37.69 24.90
N PHE A 68 -35.49 37.07 25.41
CA PHE A 68 -36.16 35.96 24.73
C PHE A 68 -36.71 36.36 23.34
N ALA A 69 -37.36 37.52 23.24
CA ALA A 69 -37.88 38.01 21.96
C ALA A 69 -36.76 38.30 20.95
N VAL A 70 -35.67 38.95 21.38
CA VAL A 70 -34.51 39.17 20.52
C VAL A 70 -33.87 37.84 20.10
N ARG A 71 -33.79 36.86 20.99
CA ARG A 71 -33.24 35.54 20.67
C ARG A 71 -34.11 34.84 19.63
N ALA A 72 -35.42 34.83 19.82
CA ALA A 72 -36.38 34.28 18.86
C ALA A 72 -36.26 34.95 17.48
N LEU A 73 -36.06 36.27 17.43
CA LEU A 73 -35.83 36.99 16.17
C LEU A 73 -34.50 36.61 15.51
N VAL A 74 -33.41 36.51 16.27
CA VAL A 74 -32.09 36.10 15.74
C VAL A 74 -32.17 34.68 15.16
N ASP A 75 -32.78 33.76 15.91
CA ASP A 75 -32.89 32.34 15.56
C ASP A 75 -33.84 32.13 14.36
N HIS A 76 -34.83 33.02 14.17
CA HIS A 76 -35.76 32.93 13.04
C HIS A 76 -35.27 33.61 11.76
N PHE A 77 -34.57 34.75 11.87
CA PHE A 77 -34.21 35.58 10.71
C PHE A 77 -32.73 35.54 10.35
N ILE A 78 -31.83 35.61 11.34
CA ILE A 78 -30.40 35.87 11.08
C ILE A 78 -29.61 34.58 10.97
N GLU A 79 -29.81 33.64 11.89
CA GLU A 79 -29.07 32.37 11.92
C GLU A 79 -29.36 31.50 10.69
N PRO A 80 -30.63 31.28 10.26
CA PRO A 80 -30.91 30.50 9.05
C PRO A 80 -30.38 31.16 7.77
N ALA A 81 -30.36 32.49 7.69
CA ALA A 81 -29.81 33.19 6.53
C ALA A 81 -28.29 33.01 6.41
N ALA A 82 -27.58 33.06 7.55
CA ALA A 82 -26.14 32.83 7.59
C ALA A 82 -25.79 31.37 7.26
N GLN A 83 -26.56 30.41 7.79
CA GLN A 83 -26.40 28.99 7.46
C GLN A 83 -26.70 28.72 5.98
N LEU A 84 -27.76 29.32 5.43
CA LEU A 84 -28.10 29.18 4.01
C LEU A 84 -26.98 29.72 3.09
N ALA A 85 -26.33 30.82 3.47
CA ALA A 85 -25.18 31.34 2.72
C ALA A 85 -23.98 30.38 2.76
N GLU A 86 -23.67 29.81 3.93
CA GLU A 86 -22.63 28.79 4.07
C GLU A 86 -22.92 27.55 3.24
N GLU A 87 -24.14 27.00 3.34
CA GLU A 87 -24.55 25.82 2.59
C GLU A 87 -24.64 26.08 1.08
N GLY A 88 -25.10 27.26 0.68
CA GLY A 88 -25.10 27.70 -0.71
C GLY A 88 -23.67 27.76 -1.29
N MET A 89 -22.69 28.19 -0.49
CA MET A 89 -21.30 28.23 -0.94
C MET A 89 -20.71 26.84 -1.13
N VAL A 90 -21.04 25.90 -0.24
CA VAL A 90 -20.71 24.48 -0.43
C VAL A 90 -21.26 24.00 -1.77
N LEU A 91 -22.54 24.22 -2.07
CA LEU A 91 -23.15 23.78 -3.32
C LEU A 91 -22.48 24.40 -4.55
N VAL A 92 -22.11 25.68 -4.51
CA VAL A 92 -21.50 26.39 -5.66
C VAL A 92 -20.06 25.93 -5.92
N ARG A 93 -19.25 25.70 -4.89
CA ARG A 93 -17.80 25.44 -5.04
C ARG A 93 -17.40 23.99 -5.02
N THR A 94 -18.23 23.15 -4.45
CA THR A 94 -18.01 21.71 -4.49
C THR A 94 -18.88 21.09 -5.60
N ASP A 95 -18.75 19.79 -5.74
CA ASP A 95 -19.54 18.91 -6.58
C ASP A 95 -20.81 18.38 -5.90
N VAL A 96 -21.09 18.84 -4.68
CA VAL A 96 -22.25 18.41 -3.88
C VAL A 96 -23.56 18.79 -4.55
N ALA A 97 -24.46 17.81 -4.65
CA ALA A 97 -25.77 17.95 -5.28
C ALA A 97 -26.88 17.49 -4.31
N ARG A 98 -27.05 18.23 -3.21
CA ARG A 98 -28.10 17.96 -2.20
C ARG A 98 -29.17 19.04 -2.19
N VAL A 99 -30.37 18.65 -1.78
CA VAL A 99 -31.51 19.57 -1.56
C VAL A 99 -31.40 20.15 -0.16
N LEU A 100 -31.39 21.48 -0.05
CA LEU A 100 -31.35 22.17 1.23
C LEU A 100 -32.75 22.21 1.87
N PRO A 101 -32.87 22.00 3.20
CA PRO A 101 -34.13 22.12 3.91
C PRO A 101 -34.57 23.59 4.01
N ALA A 102 -35.84 23.86 3.74
CA ALA A 102 -36.40 25.21 3.83
C ALA A 102 -36.61 25.61 5.31
N GLN A 103 -35.71 26.44 5.84
CA GLN A 103 -35.73 26.90 7.24
C GLN A 103 -35.79 28.44 7.37
N GLY A 104 -36.25 28.92 8.53
CA GLY A 104 -36.32 30.36 8.84
C GLY A 104 -37.56 31.07 8.28
N SER A 105 -37.39 32.34 7.92
CA SER A 105 -38.46 33.21 7.41
C SER A 105 -39.01 32.76 6.04
N ALA A 106 -40.13 33.33 5.61
CA ALA A 106 -40.71 33.03 4.30
C ALA A 106 -39.75 33.35 3.14
N GLU A 107 -38.98 34.43 3.27
CA GLU A 107 -37.97 34.87 2.31
C GLU A 107 -36.81 33.89 2.25
N ASN A 108 -36.31 33.43 3.41
CA ASN A 108 -35.24 32.43 3.46
C ASN A 108 -35.69 31.13 2.80
N ARG A 109 -36.92 30.65 3.08
CA ARG A 109 -37.48 29.45 2.44
C ARG A 109 -37.63 29.60 0.92
N ALA A 110 -38.07 30.77 0.46
CA ALA A 110 -38.16 31.06 -0.98
C ALA A 110 -36.76 31.07 -1.64
N LEU A 111 -35.76 31.64 -0.96
CA LEU A 111 -34.38 31.64 -1.44
C LEU A 111 -33.81 30.22 -1.48
N THR A 112 -34.09 29.39 -0.48
CA THR A 112 -33.72 27.96 -0.46
C THR A 112 -34.29 27.24 -1.68
N GLU A 113 -35.55 27.47 -2.02
CA GLU A 113 -36.19 26.86 -3.19
C GLU A 113 -35.51 27.27 -4.51
N VAL A 114 -35.19 28.55 -4.67
CA VAL A 114 -34.46 29.05 -5.84
C VAL A 114 -33.06 28.41 -5.94
N ILE A 115 -32.34 28.30 -4.81
CA ILE A 115 -31.03 27.63 -4.76
C ILE A 115 -31.17 26.16 -5.16
N ASN A 116 -32.17 25.44 -4.64
CA ASN A 116 -32.42 24.04 -4.98
C ASN A 116 -32.71 23.86 -6.49
N GLN A 117 -33.48 24.76 -7.09
CA GLN A 117 -33.74 24.74 -8.54
C GLN A 117 -32.46 24.97 -9.36
N LEU A 118 -31.61 25.91 -8.94
CA LEU A 118 -30.31 26.15 -9.57
C LEU A 118 -29.37 24.95 -9.45
N VAL A 119 -29.38 24.25 -8.31
CA VAL A 119 -28.60 23.02 -8.12
C VAL A 119 -29.07 21.95 -9.10
N VAL A 120 -30.38 21.70 -9.21
CA VAL A 120 -30.94 20.73 -10.16
C VAL A 120 -30.55 21.08 -11.60
N GLN A 121 -30.67 22.36 -11.99
CA GLN A 121 -30.31 22.83 -13.33
C GLN A 121 -28.82 22.64 -13.62
N ARG A 122 -27.95 23.01 -12.67
CA ARG A 122 -26.50 22.85 -12.80
C ARG A 122 -26.11 21.37 -12.88
N THR A 123 -26.68 20.51 -12.04
CA THR A 123 -26.39 19.07 -12.06
C THR A 123 -26.75 18.47 -13.41
N ARG A 124 -27.90 18.85 -13.97
CA ARG A 124 -28.32 18.42 -15.32
C ARG A 124 -27.35 18.90 -16.40
N LEU A 125 -26.98 20.18 -16.40
CA LEU A 125 -26.00 20.73 -17.35
C LEU A 125 -24.64 20.04 -17.25
N ARG A 126 -24.21 19.72 -16.02
CA ARG A 126 -22.95 19.03 -15.78
C ARG A 126 -23.00 17.60 -16.31
N GLN A 127 -24.07 16.87 -16.06
CA GLN A 127 -24.30 15.53 -16.63
C GLN A 127 -24.31 15.53 -18.16
N ASP A 128 -24.98 16.50 -18.78
CA ASP A 128 -25.00 16.64 -20.24
C ASP A 128 -23.60 16.96 -20.81
N MET A 129 -22.83 17.81 -20.12
CA MET A 129 -21.45 18.12 -20.49
C MET A 129 -20.53 16.91 -20.30
N ASP A 130 -20.64 16.21 -19.17
CA ASP A 130 -19.86 15.01 -18.89
C ASP A 130 -20.13 13.94 -19.94
N ALA A 131 -21.39 13.76 -20.37
CA ALA A 131 -21.74 12.85 -21.45
C ALA A 131 -21.04 13.23 -22.78
N ARG A 132 -21.03 14.52 -23.14
CA ARG A 132 -20.34 15.02 -24.34
C ARG A 132 -18.83 14.92 -24.25
N VAL A 133 -18.25 15.20 -23.08
CA VAL A 133 -16.81 15.06 -22.83
C VAL A 133 -16.42 13.59 -22.91
N LEU A 134 -17.22 12.69 -22.36
CA LEU A 134 -16.97 11.25 -22.42
C LEU A 134 -17.06 10.71 -23.85
N GLU A 135 -17.97 11.24 -24.67
CA GLU A 135 -18.06 10.94 -26.10
C GLU A 135 -16.81 11.44 -26.87
N ALA A 136 -16.41 12.70 -26.66
CA ALA A 136 -15.25 13.30 -27.32
C ALA A 136 -13.90 12.74 -26.84
N SER A 137 -13.82 12.31 -25.58
CA SER A 137 -12.60 11.80 -24.95
C SER A 137 -12.48 10.29 -25.06
N ARG A 138 -13.43 9.60 -25.71
CA ARG A 138 -13.48 8.14 -25.76
C ARG A 138 -12.21 7.54 -26.38
N ASP A 139 -11.72 8.14 -27.46
CA ASP A 139 -10.52 7.68 -28.16
C ASP A 139 -9.26 7.89 -27.31
N ILE A 140 -9.12 9.06 -26.68
CA ILE A 140 -8.00 9.37 -25.76
C ILE A 140 -8.04 8.48 -24.51
N ALA A 141 -9.23 8.25 -23.94
CA ALA A 141 -9.42 7.37 -22.80
C ALA A 141 -9.10 5.91 -23.16
N GLN A 142 -9.42 5.49 -24.38
CA GLN A 142 -9.07 4.18 -24.90
C GLN A 142 -7.55 4.04 -25.12
N GLU A 143 -6.88 5.07 -25.63
CA GLU A 143 -5.41 5.08 -25.75
C GLU A 143 -4.72 5.06 -24.38
N LYS A 144 -5.15 5.90 -23.43
CA LYS A 144 -4.65 5.88 -22.04
C LYS A 144 -4.93 4.54 -21.36
N GLY A 145 -6.12 3.98 -21.57
CA GLY A 145 -6.50 2.67 -21.05
C GLY A 145 -5.62 1.54 -21.62
N ARG A 146 -5.28 1.59 -22.91
CA ARG A 146 -4.34 0.64 -23.54
C ARG A 146 -2.93 0.77 -22.97
N LEU A 147 -2.41 1.99 -22.84
CA LEU A 147 -1.07 2.20 -22.25
C LEU A 147 -1.01 1.69 -20.81
N ALA A 148 -2.07 1.93 -20.04
CA ALA A 148 -2.10 1.49 -18.66
C ALA A 148 -2.29 -0.03 -18.51
N ALA A 149 -3.05 -0.66 -19.41
CA ALA A 149 -3.12 -2.12 -19.50
C ALA A 149 -1.75 -2.72 -19.86
N LEU A 150 -1.03 -2.13 -20.82
CA LEU A 150 0.33 -2.55 -21.17
C LEU A 150 1.29 -2.44 -19.99
N MET A 151 1.23 -1.35 -19.21
CA MET A 151 2.06 -1.18 -18.02
C MET A 151 1.75 -2.19 -16.91
N ALA A 152 0.48 -2.58 -16.76
CA ALA A 152 0.07 -3.59 -15.79
C ALA A 152 0.53 -5.01 -16.18
N GLU A 153 0.58 -5.31 -17.47
CA GLU A 153 1.04 -6.62 -17.98
C GLU A 153 2.57 -6.73 -18.08
N LEU A 154 3.33 -5.65 -17.85
CA LEU A 154 4.78 -5.72 -17.86
C LEU A 154 5.29 -6.65 -16.76
N THR A 155 6.01 -7.69 -17.19
CA THR A 155 6.73 -8.63 -16.33
C THR A 155 8.01 -8.06 -15.74
N GLN A 156 8.27 -6.76 -15.91
CA GLN A 156 9.41 -6.08 -15.31
C GLN A 156 8.94 -4.98 -14.37
N SER A 157 9.65 -4.81 -13.26
CA SER A 157 9.36 -3.74 -12.30
C SER A 157 9.80 -2.42 -12.89
N VAL A 158 8.87 -1.48 -13.08
CA VAL A 158 9.14 -0.17 -13.68
C VAL A 158 8.76 0.93 -12.71
N VAL A 159 9.68 1.88 -12.53
CA VAL A 159 9.49 3.10 -11.72
C VAL A 159 9.95 4.31 -12.51
N VAL A 160 9.14 5.35 -12.61
CA VAL A 160 9.49 6.62 -13.28
C VAL A 160 9.65 7.70 -12.24
N CYS A 161 10.75 8.45 -12.31
CA CYS A 161 11.08 9.52 -11.38
C CYS A 161 11.33 10.85 -12.11
N ASN A 162 11.12 11.97 -11.41
CA ASN A 162 11.68 13.25 -11.82
C ASN A 162 13.19 13.32 -11.51
N LEU A 163 13.87 14.41 -11.91
CA LEU A 163 15.30 14.59 -11.64
C LEU A 163 15.66 14.64 -10.15
N ASP A 164 14.71 15.06 -9.30
CA ASP A 164 14.88 15.08 -7.85
C ASP A 164 14.68 13.68 -7.21
N GLY A 165 14.41 12.64 -8.01
CA GLY A 165 14.19 11.28 -7.53
C GLY A 165 12.81 11.03 -6.94
N ARG A 166 11.82 11.91 -7.15
CA ARG A 166 10.44 11.67 -6.74
C ARG A 166 9.74 10.75 -7.73
N ILE A 167 9.08 9.72 -7.20
CA ILE A 167 8.36 8.71 -7.96
C ILE A 167 7.09 9.33 -8.54
N LEU A 168 6.98 9.32 -9.87
CA LEU A 168 5.85 9.85 -10.63
C LEU A 168 4.92 8.73 -11.09
N LEU A 169 5.48 7.53 -11.24
CA LEU A 169 4.78 6.34 -11.68
C LEU A 169 5.53 5.10 -11.21
N TYR A 170 4.78 4.05 -10.92
CA TYR A 170 5.29 2.70 -10.79
C TYR A 170 4.19 1.70 -11.19
N ASN A 171 4.58 0.49 -11.56
CA ASN A 171 3.63 -0.59 -11.81
C ASN A 171 3.47 -1.53 -10.60
N GLN A 172 2.42 -2.34 -10.61
CA GLN A 172 2.13 -3.35 -9.59
C GLN A 172 3.33 -4.27 -9.29
N ARG A 173 4.10 -4.66 -10.30
CA ARG A 173 5.29 -5.51 -10.10
C ARG A 173 6.38 -4.81 -9.29
N ALA A 174 6.64 -3.53 -9.59
CA ALA A 174 7.54 -2.73 -8.75
C ALA A 174 7.01 -2.68 -7.32
N ARG A 175 5.73 -2.40 -7.10
CA ARG A 175 5.13 -2.37 -5.75
C ARG A 175 5.36 -3.68 -4.98
N LEU A 176 5.10 -4.83 -5.61
CA LEU A 176 5.32 -6.15 -5.00
C LEU A 176 6.80 -6.41 -4.70
N GLN A 177 7.70 -6.06 -5.63
CA GLN A 177 9.13 -6.25 -5.41
C GLN A 177 9.64 -5.39 -4.26
N PHE A 178 9.24 -4.12 -4.18
CA PHE A 178 9.61 -3.25 -3.05
C PHE A 178 8.97 -3.70 -1.73
N ARG A 179 7.77 -4.29 -1.76
CA ARG A 179 7.16 -4.91 -0.57
C ARG A 179 8.02 -6.05 -0.02
N ALA A 180 8.48 -6.96 -0.89
CA ALA A 180 9.36 -8.06 -0.50
C ALA A 180 10.72 -7.60 0.04
N LEU A 181 11.10 -6.34 -0.22
CA LEU A 181 12.34 -5.72 0.23
C LEU A 181 12.22 -4.98 1.58
N SER A 182 11.00 -4.81 2.10
CA SER A 182 10.76 -4.15 3.39
C SER A 182 11.25 -5.01 4.57
N GLN A 183 11.77 -4.35 5.62
CA GLN A 183 12.23 -5.02 6.84
C GLN A 183 11.07 -5.55 7.71
N ALA A 184 9.85 -5.02 7.52
CA ALA A 184 8.65 -5.42 8.24
C ALA A 184 7.52 -5.76 7.24
N PRO A 185 7.61 -6.89 6.50
CA PRO A 185 6.65 -7.24 5.45
C PRO A 185 5.23 -7.53 5.98
N ASP A 186 5.13 -7.86 7.27
CA ASP A 186 3.87 -8.19 7.95
C ASP A 186 3.12 -6.95 8.47
N VAL A 187 3.77 -5.77 8.55
CA VAL A 187 3.15 -4.52 9.02
C VAL A 187 2.54 -3.76 7.85
N ALA A 188 1.25 -3.41 7.95
CA ALA A 188 0.47 -2.65 6.97
C ALA A 188 0.58 -3.16 5.52
N GLY A 189 0.66 -4.50 5.36
CA GLY A 189 0.82 -5.12 4.06
C GLY A 189 2.10 -4.72 3.32
N GLY A 190 3.18 -4.37 4.03
CA GLY A 190 4.52 -4.06 3.52
C GLY A 190 4.58 -2.92 2.48
N ALA A 191 3.59 -2.03 2.45
CA ALA A 191 3.33 -1.10 1.35
C ALA A 191 4.25 0.14 1.24
N GLU A 192 5.39 0.21 1.93
CA GLU A 192 5.92 1.52 2.33
C GLU A 192 7.25 2.00 1.73
N LEU A 193 7.91 1.23 0.86
CA LEU A 193 9.16 1.71 0.27
C LEU A 193 8.94 2.56 -0.99
N ILE A 194 7.76 2.49 -1.60
CA ILE A 194 7.44 3.13 -2.88
C ILE A 194 6.01 3.67 -2.88
N GLY A 195 5.83 4.90 -3.36
CA GLY A 195 4.54 5.55 -3.50
C GLY A 195 4.67 6.86 -4.29
N LEU A 196 3.58 7.36 -4.85
CA LEU A 196 3.59 8.58 -5.66
C LEU A 196 4.11 9.78 -4.84
N GLY A 197 4.99 10.56 -5.44
CA GLY A 197 5.66 11.70 -4.84
C GLY A 197 6.73 11.37 -3.79
N ARG A 198 6.92 10.08 -3.42
CA ARG A 198 7.99 9.67 -2.50
C ARG A 198 9.36 9.73 -3.17
N SER A 199 10.38 9.95 -2.37
CA SER A 199 11.77 9.90 -2.82
C SER A 199 12.20 8.44 -3.04
N ILE A 200 12.82 8.16 -4.18
CA ILE A 200 13.44 6.87 -4.50
C ILE A 200 14.70 6.61 -3.66
N TYR A 201 15.26 7.66 -3.04
CA TYR A 201 16.48 7.58 -2.24
C TYR A 201 16.29 6.92 -0.87
N THR A 202 15.06 6.57 -0.49
CA THR A 202 14.78 5.71 0.66
C THR A 202 15.31 4.30 0.45
N VAL A 203 15.38 3.84 -0.81
CA VAL A 203 15.85 2.50 -1.18
C VAL A 203 17.21 2.54 -1.88
N PHE A 204 17.47 3.57 -2.67
CA PHE A 204 18.71 3.69 -3.45
C PHE A 204 19.67 4.73 -2.87
N ASP A 205 20.96 4.43 -2.85
CA ASP A 205 21.97 5.44 -2.53
C ASP A 205 21.93 6.56 -3.59
N ARG A 206 21.74 7.80 -3.11
CA ARG A 206 21.72 9.01 -3.93
C ARG A 206 22.96 9.13 -4.81
N LYS A 207 24.14 8.73 -4.33
CA LYS A 207 25.40 8.79 -5.09
C LYS A 207 25.39 7.87 -6.31
N LEU A 208 24.82 6.67 -6.18
CA LEU A 208 24.73 5.71 -7.28
C LEU A 208 23.79 6.23 -8.38
N VAL A 209 22.64 6.79 -8.00
CA VAL A 209 21.68 7.37 -8.94
C VAL A 209 22.27 8.59 -9.65
N ALA A 210 22.93 9.48 -8.91
CA ALA A 210 23.59 10.66 -9.49
C ALA A 210 24.66 10.28 -10.51
N HIS A 211 25.52 9.31 -10.18
CA HIS A 211 26.54 8.82 -11.10
C HIS A 211 25.94 8.19 -12.38
N ALA A 212 24.85 7.44 -12.25
CA ALA A 212 24.14 6.86 -13.39
C ALA A 212 23.54 7.94 -14.32
N LEU A 213 22.96 9.01 -13.74
CA LEU A 213 22.43 10.15 -14.50
C LEU A 213 23.53 10.91 -15.25
N GLU A 214 24.67 11.18 -14.60
CA GLU A 214 25.83 11.81 -15.25
C GLU A 214 26.32 10.99 -16.45
N ASN A 215 26.42 9.66 -16.30
CA ASN A 215 26.81 8.75 -17.39
C ASN A 215 25.80 8.79 -18.55
N ILE A 216 24.49 8.84 -18.28
CA ILE A 216 23.45 8.95 -19.30
C ILE A 216 23.57 10.28 -20.05
N GLN A 217 23.77 11.38 -19.32
CA GLN A 217 23.89 12.72 -19.91
C GLN A 217 25.13 12.83 -20.81
N GLN A 218 26.27 12.28 -20.39
CA GLN A 218 27.48 12.23 -21.21
C GLN A 218 27.27 11.40 -22.49
N ARG A 219 26.61 10.24 -22.39
CA ARG A 219 26.27 9.41 -23.55
C ARG A 219 25.29 10.11 -24.51
N MET A 220 24.39 10.93 -23.98
CA MET A 220 23.47 11.74 -24.78
C MET A 220 24.20 12.83 -25.55
N LEU A 221 25.11 13.56 -24.91
CA LEU A 221 25.98 14.55 -25.56
C LEU A 221 26.87 13.92 -26.64
N ALA A 222 27.28 12.67 -26.45
CA ALA A 222 28.05 11.89 -27.42
C ALA A 222 27.21 11.30 -28.58
N GLY A 223 25.89 11.51 -28.60
CA GLY A 223 25.01 11.05 -29.67
C GLY A 223 24.68 9.55 -29.66
N ALA A 224 24.77 8.88 -28.51
CA ALA A 224 24.45 7.46 -28.40
C ALA A 224 22.96 7.17 -28.70
N ALA A 225 22.68 6.12 -29.48
CA ALA A 225 21.33 5.73 -29.86
C ALA A 225 20.45 5.27 -28.68
N GLN A 226 21.05 4.64 -27.67
CA GLN A 226 20.38 4.17 -26.45
C GLN A 226 21.21 4.53 -25.21
N PRO A 227 21.06 5.77 -24.70
CA PRO A 227 21.80 6.21 -23.52
C PRO A 227 21.13 5.63 -22.26
N SER A 228 21.53 4.44 -21.85
CA SER A 228 21.14 3.82 -20.57
C SER A 228 22.35 3.60 -19.68
N ALA A 229 22.11 3.52 -18.38
CA ALA A 229 23.09 3.11 -17.38
C ALA A 229 22.57 1.88 -16.62
N GLN A 230 23.49 1.03 -16.21
CA GLN A 230 23.17 -0.16 -15.43
C GLN A 230 23.94 -0.10 -14.11
N LEU A 231 23.25 -0.35 -13.01
CA LEU A 231 23.84 -0.39 -11.68
C LEU A 231 23.33 -1.61 -10.92
N VAL A 232 24.15 -2.10 -10.00
CA VAL A 232 23.78 -3.16 -9.06
C VAL A 232 23.84 -2.58 -7.66
N THR A 233 22.78 -2.78 -6.88
CA THR A 233 22.71 -2.32 -5.50
C THR A 233 22.20 -3.43 -4.60
N SER A 234 22.63 -3.43 -3.35
CA SER A 234 22.07 -4.28 -2.31
C SER A 234 20.94 -3.55 -1.58
N THR A 235 19.90 -4.26 -1.19
CA THR A 235 18.85 -3.74 -0.32
C THR A 235 19.22 -3.89 1.16
N PRO A 236 18.57 -3.17 2.09
CA PRO A 236 18.78 -3.36 3.52
C PRO A 236 18.54 -4.79 4.02
N ALA A 237 17.72 -5.57 3.29
CA ALA A 237 17.46 -6.98 3.55
C ALA A 237 18.51 -7.94 2.94
N GLY A 238 19.58 -7.42 2.33
CA GLY A 238 20.68 -8.20 1.77
C GLY A 238 20.44 -8.76 0.36
N GLN A 239 19.33 -8.39 -0.30
CA GLN A 239 19.07 -8.83 -1.68
C GLN A 239 19.82 -7.97 -2.69
N LEU A 240 20.26 -8.55 -3.81
CA LEU A 240 20.91 -7.87 -4.91
C LEU A 240 19.91 -7.51 -6.01
N LEU A 241 19.84 -6.22 -6.32
CA LEU A 241 19.01 -5.67 -7.38
C LEU A 241 19.88 -5.18 -8.53
N ARG A 242 19.54 -5.61 -9.74
CA ARG A 242 20.02 -5.03 -10.98
C ARG A 242 19.04 -3.97 -11.42
N VAL A 243 19.54 -2.75 -11.62
CA VAL A 243 18.73 -1.61 -12.03
C VAL A 243 19.24 -1.09 -13.35
N GLN A 244 18.36 -1.02 -14.34
CA GLN A 244 18.61 -0.38 -15.60
C GLN A 244 17.90 0.99 -15.60
N MET A 245 18.67 2.04 -15.82
CA MET A 245 18.20 3.42 -15.85
C MET A 245 18.16 3.92 -17.30
N ALA A 246 17.02 4.48 -17.69
CA ALA A 246 16.81 5.10 -18.99
C ALA A 246 16.27 6.54 -18.84
N PRO A 247 16.68 7.49 -19.69
CA PRO A 247 16.25 8.89 -19.59
C PRO A 247 14.82 9.09 -20.10
N VAL A 248 14.09 10.00 -19.45
CA VAL A 248 12.83 10.54 -19.95
C VAL A 248 13.09 11.94 -20.50
N ARG A 249 12.60 12.19 -21.73
CA ARG A 249 12.78 13.45 -22.46
C ARG A 249 11.44 14.13 -22.68
N SER A 250 11.42 15.46 -22.71
CA SER A 250 10.25 16.21 -23.16
C SER A 250 10.03 16.00 -24.67
N ALA A 251 8.78 16.11 -25.12
CA ALA A 251 8.46 16.07 -26.55
C ALA A 251 9.12 17.23 -27.34
N GLN A 252 9.38 18.37 -26.69
CA GLN A 252 10.09 19.51 -27.28
C GLN A 252 11.59 19.23 -27.44
N ALA A 253 12.22 18.60 -26.45
CA ALA A 253 13.63 18.20 -26.52
C ALA A 253 13.88 17.13 -27.62
N GLN A 254 12.89 16.28 -27.90
CA GLN A 254 12.97 15.32 -29.01
C GLN A 254 12.95 15.98 -30.39
N ALA A 255 12.32 17.15 -30.52
CA ALA A 255 12.17 17.89 -31.77
C ALA A 255 13.22 18.99 -31.98
N ALA A 256 14.08 19.26 -30.98
CA ALA A 256 15.10 20.30 -31.06
C ALA A 256 16.20 19.96 -32.09
N GLU A 257 16.76 20.98 -32.77
CA GLU A 257 17.86 20.81 -33.73
C GLU A 257 19.25 20.86 -33.08
N ASP A 258 19.39 21.55 -31.94
CA ASP A 258 20.65 21.66 -31.20
C ASP A 258 20.92 20.39 -30.36
N PRO A 259 22.12 19.78 -30.45
CA PRO A 259 22.52 18.66 -29.59
C PRO A 259 22.42 18.94 -28.09
N ALA A 260 22.60 20.18 -27.65
CA ALA A 260 22.49 20.56 -26.24
C ALA A 260 21.03 20.51 -25.75
N ASP A 261 20.10 21.01 -26.55
CA ASP A 261 18.66 21.00 -26.24
C ASP A 261 18.07 19.59 -26.36
N ARG A 262 18.62 18.74 -27.24
CA ARG A 262 18.29 17.30 -27.31
C ARG A 262 18.73 16.51 -26.08
N ALA A 263 19.72 17.03 -25.35
CA ALA A 263 20.24 16.40 -24.15
C ALA A 263 19.46 16.78 -22.87
N GLU A 264 18.43 17.62 -22.97
CA GLU A 264 17.63 18.05 -21.83
C GLU A 264 16.75 16.90 -21.30
N LEU A 265 16.88 16.63 -20.00
CA LEU A 265 16.22 15.54 -19.29
C LEU A 265 15.05 16.10 -18.47
N THR A 266 13.91 15.42 -18.50
CA THR A 266 12.78 15.72 -17.59
C THR A 266 12.68 14.73 -16.44
N GLY A 267 13.31 13.57 -16.56
CA GLY A 267 13.29 12.52 -15.54
C GLY A 267 14.02 11.27 -16.00
N PHE A 268 13.80 10.18 -15.29
CA PHE A 268 14.40 8.88 -15.59
C PHE A 268 13.46 7.73 -15.22
N VAL A 269 13.62 6.60 -15.92
CA VAL A 269 12.93 5.34 -15.68
C VAL A 269 13.93 4.36 -15.08
N LEU A 270 13.52 3.64 -14.05
CA LEU A 270 14.24 2.54 -13.43
C LEU A 270 13.50 1.24 -13.74
N MET A 271 14.21 0.28 -14.30
CA MET A 271 13.75 -1.10 -14.47
C MET A 271 14.53 -1.98 -13.50
N LEU A 272 13.83 -2.74 -12.66
CA LEU A 272 14.44 -3.48 -11.55
C LEU A 272 14.27 -4.99 -11.71
N ASP A 273 15.36 -5.73 -11.50
CA ASP A 273 15.38 -7.20 -11.44
C ASP A 273 16.08 -7.65 -10.15
N ASN A 274 15.50 -8.63 -9.45
CA ASN A 274 16.19 -9.31 -8.35
C ASN A 274 17.12 -10.37 -8.92
N ILE A 275 18.43 -10.17 -8.75
CA ILE A 275 19.46 -11.07 -9.30
C ILE A 275 20.17 -11.87 -8.21
N THR A 276 19.64 -11.89 -6.98
CA THR A 276 20.31 -12.52 -5.83
C THR A 276 20.64 -13.99 -6.12
N ARG A 277 19.65 -14.77 -6.57
CA ARG A 277 19.82 -16.21 -6.86
C ARG A 277 20.77 -16.46 -8.04
N ASP A 278 20.62 -15.69 -9.11
CA ASP A 278 21.47 -15.83 -10.31
C ASP A 278 22.93 -15.51 -9.98
N PHE A 279 23.16 -14.47 -9.18
CA PHE A 279 24.49 -14.07 -8.73
C PHE A 279 25.11 -15.10 -7.78
N GLU A 280 24.35 -15.66 -6.85
CA GLU A 280 24.81 -16.75 -5.96
C GLU A 280 25.22 -17.99 -6.77
N ALA A 281 24.41 -18.38 -7.77
CA ALA A 281 24.70 -19.51 -8.64
C ALA A 281 25.95 -19.25 -9.51
N GLU A 282 26.06 -18.06 -10.08
CA GLU A 282 27.23 -17.66 -10.89
C GLU A 282 28.51 -17.59 -10.04
N SER A 283 28.44 -17.03 -8.83
CA SER A 283 29.58 -16.98 -7.91
C SER A 283 30.01 -18.38 -7.45
N ALA A 284 29.06 -19.29 -7.23
CA ALA A 284 29.36 -20.69 -6.94
C ALA A 284 30.08 -21.38 -8.11
N ARG A 285 29.60 -21.16 -9.35
CA ARG A 285 30.25 -21.66 -10.58
C ARG A 285 31.68 -21.16 -10.70
N ASP A 286 31.90 -19.85 -10.56
CA ASP A 286 33.21 -19.24 -10.71
C ASP A 286 34.19 -19.74 -9.64
N ARG A 287 33.70 -20.02 -8.42
CA ARG A 287 34.50 -20.63 -7.36
C ARG A 287 34.94 -22.06 -7.71
N VAL A 288 34.06 -22.87 -8.29
CA VAL A 288 34.39 -24.23 -8.75
C VAL A 288 35.43 -24.17 -9.86
N LEU A 289 35.23 -23.33 -10.88
CA LEU A 289 36.17 -23.15 -11.98
C LEU A 289 37.54 -22.69 -11.47
N HIS A 290 37.59 -21.69 -10.60
CA HIS A 290 38.83 -21.21 -10.02
C HIS A 290 39.57 -22.31 -9.23
N THR A 291 38.83 -23.09 -8.43
CA THR A 291 39.40 -24.21 -7.64
C THR A 291 39.93 -25.32 -8.55
N LEU A 292 39.25 -25.63 -9.65
CA LEU A 292 39.71 -26.56 -10.68
C LEU A 292 41.00 -26.07 -11.32
N THR A 293 41.03 -24.83 -11.79
CA THR A 293 42.16 -24.29 -12.54
C THR A 293 43.41 -24.21 -11.67
N GLU A 294 43.31 -23.64 -10.46
CA GLU A 294 44.47 -23.57 -9.55
C GLU A 294 44.91 -24.95 -9.07
N GLY A 295 43.97 -25.82 -8.69
CA GLY A 295 44.30 -27.18 -8.24
C GLY A 295 44.98 -28.03 -9.32
N THR A 296 44.50 -27.94 -10.56
CA THR A 296 45.07 -28.65 -11.72
C THR A 296 46.43 -28.10 -12.09
N ARG A 297 46.58 -26.77 -12.12
CA ARG A 297 47.87 -26.12 -12.42
C ARG A 297 48.94 -26.51 -11.40
N SER A 298 48.60 -26.50 -10.12
CA SER A 298 49.54 -26.86 -9.04
C SER A 298 49.98 -28.33 -9.14
N ALA A 299 49.04 -29.25 -9.33
CA ALA A 299 49.35 -30.67 -9.50
C ALA A 299 50.20 -30.95 -10.75
N LEU A 300 49.90 -30.29 -11.88
CA LEU A 300 50.69 -30.39 -13.11
C LEU A 300 52.12 -29.87 -12.92
N ALA A 301 52.29 -28.73 -12.25
CA ALA A 301 53.61 -28.17 -11.96
C ALA A 301 54.44 -29.11 -11.07
N ASN A 302 53.84 -29.68 -10.03
CA ASN A 302 54.51 -30.65 -9.15
C ASN A 302 54.90 -31.94 -9.91
N MET A 303 54.03 -32.43 -10.80
CA MET A 303 54.34 -33.59 -11.63
C MET A 303 55.46 -33.29 -12.63
N GLN A 304 55.44 -32.13 -13.30
CA GLN A 304 56.50 -31.73 -14.23
C GLN A 304 57.84 -31.61 -13.53
N ALA A 305 57.90 -30.93 -12.38
CA ALA A 305 59.13 -30.83 -11.59
C ALA A 305 59.66 -32.20 -11.13
N ALA A 306 58.77 -33.13 -10.77
CA ALA A 306 59.16 -34.49 -10.41
C ALA A 306 59.66 -35.31 -11.62
N LEU A 307 59.04 -35.13 -12.78
CA LEU A 307 59.43 -35.80 -14.03
C LEU A 307 60.78 -35.28 -14.55
N ASP A 308 61.02 -33.96 -14.51
CA ASP A 308 62.30 -33.36 -14.91
C ASP A 308 63.49 -33.91 -14.11
N VAL A 309 63.29 -34.14 -12.80
CA VAL A 309 64.30 -34.75 -11.94
C VAL A 309 64.47 -36.25 -12.23
N LEU A 310 63.39 -36.95 -12.60
CA LEU A 310 63.45 -38.38 -12.94
C LEU A 310 64.19 -38.67 -14.26
N ASP A 311 64.30 -37.69 -15.16
CA ASP A 311 65.04 -37.79 -16.41
C ASP A 311 66.58 -37.70 -16.23
N HIS A 312 67.07 -37.40 -15.02
CA HIS A 312 68.51 -37.42 -14.75
C HIS A 312 69.07 -38.85 -14.62
N PRO A 313 70.18 -39.17 -15.33
CA PRO A 313 70.73 -40.53 -15.40
C PRO A 313 71.40 -41.01 -14.10
N ASP A 314 71.86 -40.09 -13.24
CA ASP A 314 72.62 -40.40 -12.01
C ASP A 314 71.75 -40.41 -10.74
N LEU A 315 70.44 -40.60 -10.86
CA LEU A 315 69.53 -40.52 -9.72
C LEU A 315 69.62 -41.76 -8.81
N GLU A 316 69.87 -41.54 -7.52
CA GLU A 316 69.84 -42.64 -6.54
C GLU A 316 68.47 -43.36 -6.50
N PRO A 317 68.44 -44.69 -6.33
CA PRO A 317 67.20 -45.47 -6.31
C PRO A 317 66.16 -44.96 -5.31
N ALA A 318 66.59 -44.54 -4.11
CA ALA A 318 65.71 -44.01 -3.06
C ALA A 318 65.16 -42.60 -3.39
N ALA A 319 65.87 -41.80 -4.18
CA ALA A 319 65.37 -40.53 -4.68
C ALA A 319 64.35 -40.74 -5.81
N ARG A 320 64.63 -41.68 -6.73
CA ARG A 320 63.73 -42.06 -7.82
C ARG A 320 62.37 -42.55 -7.31
N GLU A 321 62.37 -43.36 -6.25
CA GLU A 321 61.13 -43.86 -5.63
C GLU A 321 60.30 -42.75 -4.95
N ARG A 322 60.97 -41.73 -4.38
CA ARG A 322 60.29 -40.55 -3.81
C ARG A 322 59.57 -39.73 -4.88
N PHE A 323 60.23 -39.41 -5.99
CA PHE A 323 59.60 -38.60 -7.06
C PHE A 323 58.51 -39.37 -7.81
N LEU A 324 58.66 -40.68 -8.02
CA LEU A 324 57.58 -41.53 -8.55
C LEU A 324 56.33 -41.53 -7.65
N ARG A 325 56.53 -41.50 -6.33
CA ARG A 325 55.43 -41.37 -5.37
C ARG A 325 54.75 -40.00 -5.44
N VAL A 326 55.50 -38.91 -5.60
CA VAL A 326 54.92 -37.57 -5.81
C VAL A 326 54.03 -37.57 -7.06
N VAL A 327 54.50 -38.12 -8.19
CA VAL A 327 53.68 -38.21 -9.42
C VAL A 327 52.41 -39.01 -9.18
N ARG A 328 52.48 -40.13 -8.47
CA ARG A 328 51.32 -40.99 -8.16
C ARG A 328 50.34 -40.34 -7.18
N GLU A 329 50.84 -39.61 -6.20
CA GLU A 329 50.02 -38.86 -5.24
C GLU A 329 49.30 -37.70 -5.92
N GLU A 330 49.97 -36.97 -6.81
CA GLU A 330 49.36 -35.86 -7.56
C GLU A 330 48.33 -36.35 -8.58
N THR A 331 48.60 -37.42 -9.33
CA THR A 331 47.60 -38.03 -10.23
C THR A 331 46.39 -38.57 -9.46
N GLY A 332 46.60 -39.27 -8.34
CA GLY A 332 45.52 -39.75 -7.48
C GLY A 332 44.75 -38.62 -6.79
N GLY A 333 45.44 -37.52 -6.46
CA GLY A 333 44.83 -36.28 -5.97
C GLY A 333 43.95 -35.62 -7.02
N LEU A 334 44.41 -35.53 -8.26
CA LEU A 334 43.67 -34.97 -9.39
C LEU A 334 42.41 -35.78 -9.68
N ALA A 335 42.51 -37.11 -9.74
CA ALA A 335 41.38 -38.00 -9.98
C ALA A 335 40.30 -37.86 -8.89
N ARG A 336 40.68 -37.85 -7.60
CA ARG A 336 39.74 -37.62 -6.49
C ARG A 336 39.07 -36.25 -6.57
N ARG A 337 39.80 -35.22 -6.99
CA ARG A 337 39.28 -33.85 -7.12
C ARG A 337 38.28 -33.72 -8.27
N ILE A 338 38.56 -34.37 -9.41
CA ILE A 338 37.63 -34.48 -10.54
C ILE A 338 36.36 -35.21 -10.10
N VAL A 339 36.46 -36.35 -9.41
CA VAL A 339 35.29 -37.10 -8.92
C VAL A 339 34.49 -36.30 -7.88
N ALA A 340 35.15 -35.62 -6.94
CA ALA A 340 34.47 -34.77 -5.96
C ALA A 340 33.70 -33.63 -6.63
N ILE A 341 34.26 -33.03 -7.68
CA ILE A 341 33.62 -32.00 -8.46
C ILE A 341 32.53 -32.58 -9.34
N GLU A 342 32.69 -33.78 -9.89
CA GLU A 342 31.60 -34.46 -10.59
C GLU A 342 30.41 -34.72 -9.65
N SER A 343 30.64 -35.09 -8.39
CA SER A 343 29.55 -35.23 -7.41
C SER A 343 28.91 -33.89 -7.03
N ASP A 344 29.70 -32.84 -6.80
CA ASP A 344 29.23 -31.50 -6.41
C ASP A 344 28.57 -30.74 -7.59
N THR A 345 29.09 -30.95 -8.79
CA THR A 345 28.55 -30.39 -10.04
C THR A 345 27.41 -31.23 -10.58
N ALA A 346 27.31 -32.55 -10.31
CA ALA A 346 26.09 -33.31 -10.61
C ALA A 346 24.92 -32.85 -9.74
N GLN A 347 25.18 -32.40 -8.50
CA GLN A 347 24.18 -31.71 -7.68
C GLN A 347 23.83 -30.32 -8.24
N ASN A 348 24.79 -29.58 -8.80
CA ASN A 348 24.61 -28.21 -9.34
C ASN A 348 24.33 -28.10 -10.87
N LEU A 349 24.41 -29.17 -11.64
CA LEU A 349 24.00 -29.26 -13.06
C LEU A 349 22.58 -29.80 -13.19
N LYS A 350 22.09 -30.53 -12.17
CA LYS A 350 20.67 -30.92 -11.99
C LYS A 350 19.72 -29.71 -11.85
N THR A 351 20.24 -28.49 -11.71
CA THR A 351 19.52 -27.23 -11.48
C THR A 351 19.40 -26.31 -12.70
N ARG A 352 19.55 -26.82 -13.94
CA ARG A 352 19.43 -25.97 -15.15
C ARG A 352 18.03 -25.39 -15.42
N TRP A 353 17.00 -25.88 -14.73
CA TRP A 353 15.67 -25.26 -14.70
C TRP A 353 15.15 -25.22 -13.25
N PRO A 354 14.82 -24.03 -12.70
CA PRO A 354 14.27 -23.91 -11.37
C PRO A 354 12.92 -24.64 -11.28
N LEU A 355 12.65 -25.25 -10.12
CA LEU A 355 11.31 -25.78 -9.82
C LEU A 355 10.37 -24.58 -9.66
N GLU A 356 9.23 -24.64 -10.33
CA GLU A 356 8.19 -23.60 -10.30
C GLU A 356 7.11 -23.98 -9.28
N ASP A 357 6.49 -22.97 -8.69
CA ASP A 357 5.34 -23.19 -7.82
C ASP A 357 4.10 -23.37 -8.70
N MET A 358 3.50 -24.56 -8.63
CA MET A 358 2.35 -24.93 -9.45
C MET A 358 1.23 -25.46 -8.56
N LEU A 359 -0.01 -25.06 -8.85
CA LEU A 359 -1.16 -25.64 -8.19
C LEU A 359 -1.26 -27.13 -8.54
N GLY A 360 -1.30 -27.99 -7.54
CA GLY A 360 -1.30 -29.43 -7.72
C GLY A 360 -2.49 -29.94 -8.55
N ALA A 361 -3.65 -29.30 -8.44
CA ALA A 361 -4.82 -29.60 -9.28
C ALA A 361 -4.56 -29.33 -10.77
N ASP A 362 -3.81 -28.27 -11.10
CA ASP A 362 -3.44 -27.95 -12.47
C ASP A 362 -2.42 -28.94 -13.02
N LEU A 363 -1.45 -29.34 -12.19
CA LEU A 363 -0.49 -30.38 -12.53
C LEU A 363 -1.19 -31.70 -12.87
N VAL A 364 -2.11 -32.14 -12.01
CA VAL A 364 -2.91 -33.36 -12.26
C VAL A 364 -3.72 -33.22 -13.55
N SER A 365 -4.40 -32.08 -13.75
CA SER A 365 -5.19 -31.84 -14.96
C SER A 365 -4.34 -31.87 -16.24
N ALA A 366 -3.14 -31.30 -16.21
CA ALA A 366 -2.18 -31.36 -17.30
C ALA A 366 -1.69 -32.80 -17.56
N ALA A 367 -1.41 -33.56 -16.50
CA ALA A 367 -0.97 -34.95 -16.57
C ALA A 367 -2.03 -35.85 -17.22
N LEU A 368 -3.29 -35.77 -16.77
CA LEU A 368 -4.39 -36.56 -17.33
C LEU A 368 -4.53 -36.31 -18.84
N ARG A 369 -4.61 -35.04 -19.25
CA ARG A 369 -4.70 -34.66 -20.67
C ARG A 369 -3.52 -35.20 -21.49
N ARG A 370 -2.30 -35.10 -20.94
CA ARG A 370 -1.09 -35.54 -21.64
C ARG A 370 -1.02 -37.06 -21.77
N ILE A 371 -1.37 -37.80 -20.71
CA ILE A 371 -1.45 -39.26 -20.72
C ILE A 371 -2.43 -39.71 -21.79
N GLU A 372 -3.65 -39.18 -21.81
CA GLU A 372 -4.68 -39.53 -22.79
C GLU A 372 -4.25 -39.21 -24.22
N THR A 373 -3.68 -38.03 -24.45
CA THR A 373 -3.27 -37.58 -25.79
C THR A 373 -2.13 -38.42 -26.37
N VAL A 374 -1.16 -38.82 -25.54
CA VAL A 374 0.07 -39.46 -26.01
C VAL A 374 -0.03 -40.99 -25.99
N THR A 375 -0.64 -41.56 -24.95
CA THR A 375 -0.74 -43.03 -24.79
C THR A 375 -2.06 -43.61 -25.28
N GLY A 376 -3.09 -42.77 -25.45
CA GLY A 376 -4.46 -43.23 -25.72
C GLY A 376 -5.15 -43.91 -24.53
N LEU A 377 -4.49 -43.95 -23.35
CA LEU A 377 -5.01 -44.55 -22.14
C LEU A 377 -5.95 -43.57 -21.42
N PRO A 378 -7.24 -43.92 -21.21
CA PRO A 378 -8.16 -43.07 -20.46
C PRO A 378 -7.68 -42.84 -19.02
N ALA A 379 -7.75 -41.58 -18.55
CA ALA A 379 -7.20 -41.19 -17.26
C ALA A 379 -8.17 -40.28 -16.47
N SER A 380 -8.30 -40.47 -15.15
CA SER A 380 -9.13 -39.59 -14.31
C SER A 380 -8.44 -39.12 -13.02
N ALA A 381 -8.89 -37.98 -12.48
CA ALA A 381 -8.52 -37.57 -11.13
C ALA A 381 -9.36 -38.33 -10.09
N GLN A 382 -8.78 -38.63 -8.93
CA GLN A 382 -9.48 -39.18 -7.76
C GLN A 382 -8.85 -38.58 -6.50
N GLU A 383 -9.64 -38.05 -5.55
CA GLU A 383 -9.11 -37.57 -4.25
C GLU A 383 -7.93 -36.59 -4.42
N VAL A 384 -8.16 -35.50 -5.19
CA VAL A 384 -7.17 -34.44 -5.43
C VAL A 384 -7.49 -33.26 -4.53
N ASN A 385 -6.58 -32.92 -3.62
CA ASN A 385 -6.70 -31.74 -2.79
C ASN A 385 -6.45 -30.47 -3.64
N PRO A 386 -7.44 -29.57 -3.80
CA PRO A 386 -7.35 -28.45 -4.72
C PRO A 386 -6.47 -27.29 -4.22
N VAL A 387 -6.04 -27.31 -2.96
CA VAL A 387 -5.32 -26.19 -2.33
C VAL A 387 -3.81 -26.43 -2.25
N LEU A 388 -3.33 -27.63 -2.61
CA LEU A 388 -1.90 -27.96 -2.49
C LEU A 388 -1.09 -27.28 -3.60
N TRP A 389 -0.13 -26.46 -3.20
CA TRP A 389 0.91 -25.92 -4.08
C TRP A 389 2.16 -26.79 -4.02
N LEU A 390 2.65 -27.18 -5.18
CA LEU A 390 3.80 -28.06 -5.34
C LEU A 390 4.96 -27.28 -5.97
N LYS A 391 6.18 -27.58 -5.54
CA LYS A 391 7.39 -27.02 -6.15
C LYS A 391 7.94 -28.01 -7.18
N VAL A 392 7.55 -27.86 -8.44
CA VAL A 392 7.78 -28.84 -9.49
C VAL A 392 8.29 -28.22 -10.79
N GLU A 393 9.02 -29.01 -11.56
CA GLU A 393 9.20 -28.73 -12.98
C GLU A 393 8.25 -29.64 -13.76
N SER A 394 7.19 -29.02 -14.27
CA SER A 394 6.03 -29.75 -14.79
C SER A 394 6.36 -30.60 -16.01
N PHE A 395 7.23 -30.16 -16.92
CA PHE A 395 7.46 -30.86 -18.19
C PHE A 395 8.12 -32.23 -18.00
N SER A 396 9.23 -32.32 -17.25
CA SER A 396 9.88 -33.63 -17.03
C SER A 396 9.03 -34.57 -16.16
N LEU A 397 8.30 -34.03 -15.19
CA LEU A 397 7.40 -34.81 -14.34
C LEU A 397 6.22 -35.38 -15.14
N LEU A 398 5.65 -34.59 -16.05
CA LEU A 398 4.62 -35.05 -16.98
C LEU A 398 5.15 -36.14 -17.91
N GLN A 399 6.38 -36.00 -18.42
CA GLN A 399 7.01 -37.05 -19.23
C GLN A 399 7.16 -38.36 -18.46
N ALA A 400 7.57 -38.32 -17.19
CA ALA A 400 7.68 -39.50 -16.33
C ALA A 400 6.32 -40.19 -16.12
N LEU A 401 5.27 -39.42 -15.85
CA LEU A 401 3.91 -39.96 -15.69
C LEU A 401 3.38 -40.60 -16.99
N VAL A 402 3.65 -39.97 -18.14
CA VAL A 402 3.24 -40.49 -19.46
C VAL A 402 4.01 -41.76 -19.80
N TYR A 403 5.32 -41.78 -19.55
CA TYR A 403 6.16 -42.97 -19.73
C TYR A 403 5.65 -44.16 -18.90
N LEU A 404 5.43 -43.95 -17.59
CA LEU A 404 4.90 -44.99 -16.70
C LEU A 404 3.52 -45.47 -17.14
N SER A 405 2.63 -44.55 -17.52
CA SER A 405 1.28 -44.91 -18.00
C SER A 405 1.31 -45.69 -19.32
N GLY A 406 2.20 -45.32 -20.24
CA GLY A 406 2.38 -46.02 -21.52
C GLY A 406 2.89 -47.44 -21.31
N ARG A 407 3.90 -47.63 -20.45
CA ARG A 407 4.44 -48.96 -20.10
C ARG A 407 3.38 -49.84 -19.41
N LEU A 408 2.57 -49.26 -18.53
CA LEU A 408 1.42 -49.96 -17.93
C LEU A 408 0.40 -50.43 -18.97
N ALA A 409 0.12 -49.62 -19.99
CA ALA A 409 -0.79 -49.98 -21.07
C ALA A 409 -0.19 -51.07 -21.98
N GLU A 410 1.08 -50.96 -22.35
CA GLU A 410 1.75 -51.87 -23.30
C GLU A 410 2.12 -53.23 -22.70
N GLU A 411 2.74 -53.25 -21.51
CA GLU A 411 3.27 -54.48 -20.91
C GLU A 411 2.30 -55.19 -19.98
N PHE A 412 1.41 -54.43 -19.32
CA PHE A 412 0.48 -54.96 -18.32
C PHE A 412 -0.98 -54.89 -18.75
N ALA A 413 -1.25 -54.47 -20.00
CA ALA A 413 -2.58 -54.36 -20.59
C ALA A 413 -3.56 -53.55 -19.70
N VAL A 414 -3.04 -52.55 -18.98
CA VAL A 414 -3.85 -51.65 -18.16
C VAL A 414 -4.73 -50.81 -19.08
N ARG A 415 -6.02 -50.74 -18.77
CA ARG A 415 -7.02 -50.03 -19.60
C ARG A 415 -7.42 -48.66 -19.07
N PHE A 416 -7.00 -48.34 -17.85
CA PHE A 416 -7.41 -47.12 -17.17
C PHE A 416 -6.44 -46.79 -16.03
N VAL A 417 -6.12 -45.50 -15.87
CA VAL A 417 -5.29 -44.99 -14.77
C VAL A 417 -5.98 -43.83 -14.05
N GLN A 418 -5.62 -43.64 -12.79
CA GLN A 418 -6.11 -42.54 -11.97
C GLN A 418 -4.94 -41.80 -11.32
N LEU A 419 -5.09 -40.49 -11.12
CA LEU A 419 -4.14 -39.68 -10.34
C LEU A 419 -4.79 -39.23 -9.04
N ARG A 420 -4.09 -39.45 -7.92
CA ARG A 420 -4.45 -38.92 -6.59
C ARG A 420 -3.39 -37.96 -6.09
N LEU A 421 -3.81 -36.91 -5.39
CA LEU A 421 -2.88 -35.94 -4.83
C LEU A 421 -3.37 -35.50 -3.46
N ASP A 422 -2.59 -35.79 -2.43
CA ASP A 422 -2.88 -35.35 -1.06
C ASP A 422 -1.59 -35.04 -0.28
N LEU A 423 -1.71 -34.57 0.96
CA LEU A 423 -0.58 -34.36 1.86
C LEU A 423 0.07 -35.72 2.21
N ALA A 424 1.41 -35.78 2.19
CA ALA A 424 2.11 -37.02 2.50
C ALA A 424 1.96 -37.39 3.99
N THR A 425 1.55 -38.63 4.27
CA THR A 425 1.46 -39.13 5.65
C THR A 425 2.86 -39.53 6.16
N GLY A 426 3.33 -38.88 7.23
CA GLY A 426 4.62 -39.18 7.86
C GLY A 426 5.85 -38.47 7.27
N SER A 427 5.68 -37.56 6.30
CA SER A 427 6.75 -36.69 5.78
C SER A 427 6.29 -35.23 5.79
N ALA A 428 6.71 -34.46 6.79
CA ALA A 428 6.37 -33.04 6.90
C ALA A 428 6.91 -32.26 5.67
N GLY A 429 6.08 -31.41 5.07
CA GLY A 429 6.46 -30.56 3.94
C GLY A 429 6.43 -31.23 2.56
N LYS A 430 5.87 -32.44 2.43
CA LYS A 430 5.72 -33.14 1.14
C LYS A 430 4.25 -33.47 0.83
N ALA A 431 3.92 -33.48 -0.45
CA ALA A 431 2.70 -34.05 -1.00
C ALA A 431 2.99 -35.44 -1.58
N GLN A 432 1.98 -36.30 -1.60
CA GLN A 432 2.02 -37.60 -2.29
C GLN A 432 1.16 -37.51 -3.55
N LEU A 433 1.78 -37.78 -4.69
CA LEU A 433 1.13 -37.93 -5.99
C LEU A 433 1.15 -39.42 -6.36
N ASP A 434 -0.03 -40.04 -6.43
CA ASP A 434 -0.17 -41.46 -6.72
C ASP A 434 -0.72 -41.67 -8.14
N LEU A 435 0.00 -42.44 -8.97
CA LEU A 435 -0.50 -42.98 -10.23
C LEU A 435 -1.06 -44.38 -9.98
N VAL A 436 -2.38 -44.50 -10.03
CA VAL A 436 -3.15 -45.68 -9.58
C VAL A 436 -3.75 -46.42 -10.77
N TRP A 437 -3.73 -47.75 -10.73
CA TRP A 437 -4.46 -48.60 -11.67
C TRP A 437 -5.03 -49.84 -10.97
N SER A 438 -5.96 -50.50 -11.65
CA SER A 438 -6.50 -51.80 -11.25
C SER A 438 -5.92 -52.90 -12.12
N GLY A 439 -5.39 -53.98 -11.52
CA GLY A 439 -4.84 -55.07 -12.31
C GLY A 439 -3.76 -55.93 -11.63
N GLN A 440 -2.94 -56.56 -12.47
CA GLN A 440 -1.94 -57.54 -12.09
C GLN A 440 -0.76 -56.90 -11.34
N ALA A 441 -0.26 -57.58 -10.30
CA ALA A 441 0.84 -57.07 -9.49
C ALA A 441 2.16 -57.14 -10.26
N MET A 442 2.90 -56.05 -10.25
CA MET A 442 4.25 -55.96 -10.82
C MET A 442 5.29 -56.53 -9.85
N SER A 443 6.39 -57.04 -10.38
CA SER A 443 7.55 -57.41 -9.57
C SER A 443 8.38 -56.17 -9.24
N ASN A 444 9.03 -56.14 -8.08
CA ASN A 444 9.92 -55.03 -7.71
C ASN A 444 11.10 -54.87 -8.69
N GLU A 445 11.55 -55.97 -9.32
CA GLU A 445 12.62 -55.95 -10.33
C GLU A 445 12.19 -55.19 -11.59
N THR A 446 10.95 -55.40 -12.04
CA THR A 446 10.37 -54.64 -13.17
C THR A 446 10.30 -53.16 -12.87
N VAL A 447 9.87 -52.80 -11.65
CA VAL A 447 9.78 -51.40 -11.22
C VAL A 447 11.16 -50.75 -11.18
N MET A 448 12.17 -51.45 -10.65
CA MET A 448 13.55 -50.94 -10.63
C MET A 448 14.11 -50.73 -12.04
N SER A 449 13.78 -51.60 -12.99
CA SER A 449 14.16 -51.40 -14.41
C SER A 449 13.53 -50.12 -14.95
N TRP A 450 12.21 -49.98 -14.81
CA TRP A 450 11.47 -48.80 -15.32
C TRP A 450 11.91 -47.50 -14.65
N GLU A 451 12.37 -47.57 -13.41
CA GLU A 451 12.89 -46.42 -12.68
C GLU A 451 14.23 -45.92 -13.26
N MET A 452 15.09 -46.82 -13.74
CA MET A 452 16.45 -46.53 -14.22
C MET A 452 16.56 -46.39 -15.74
N ASP A 453 15.63 -46.99 -16.50
CA ASP A 453 15.64 -46.96 -17.96
C ASP A 453 15.38 -45.54 -18.49
N ALA A 454 15.98 -45.21 -19.63
CA ALA A 454 15.74 -43.94 -20.31
C ALA A 454 14.27 -43.86 -20.75
N MET A 455 13.58 -42.76 -20.39
CA MET A 455 12.16 -42.65 -20.68
C MET A 455 11.93 -42.44 -22.18
N THR A 456 11.03 -43.24 -22.75
CA THR A 456 10.58 -43.12 -24.14
C THR A 456 9.10 -42.77 -24.18
N VAL A 457 8.77 -41.63 -24.79
CA VAL A 457 7.41 -41.07 -24.81
C VAL A 457 7.00 -40.89 -26.27
N GLY A 458 6.13 -41.78 -26.78
CA GLY A 458 5.80 -41.80 -28.20
C GLY A 458 7.01 -42.20 -29.05
N SER A 459 7.41 -41.32 -30.00
CA SER A 459 8.59 -41.52 -30.85
C SER A 459 9.88 -40.88 -30.32
N GLU A 460 9.82 -40.19 -29.17
CA GLU A 460 10.96 -39.45 -28.61
C GLU A 460 11.54 -40.20 -27.40
N THR A 461 12.85 -40.48 -27.45
CA THR A 461 13.60 -41.00 -26.31
C THR A 461 14.27 -39.84 -25.60
N THR A 462 13.96 -39.65 -24.32
CA THR A 462 14.64 -38.67 -23.47
C THR A 462 15.90 -39.29 -22.88
N GLY A 463 16.93 -38.47 -22.63
CA GLY A 463 18.15 -38.94 -21.94
C GLY A 463 18.00 -39.07 -20.42
N LEU A 464 16.80 -38.89 -19.87
CA LEU A 464 16.51 -38.90 -18.43
C LEU A 464 15.73 -40.15 -18.06
N SER A 465 16.03 -40.72 -16.88
CA SER A 465 15.24 -41.78 -16.26
C SER A 465 14.16 -41.21 -15.33
N VAL A 466 13.19 -42.04 -14.92
CA VAL A 466 12.20 -41.64 -13.91
C VAL A 466 12.91 -41.26 -12.61
N ARG A 467 13.96 -42.01 -12.22
CA ARG A 467 14.79 -41.71 -11.05
C ARG A 467 15.36 -40.31 -11.10
N ASP A 468 15.95 -39.92 -12.22
CA ASP A 468 16.59 -38.60 -12.39
C ASP A 468 15.57 -37.47 -12.18
N VAL A 469 14.36 -37.65 -12.71
CA VAL A 469 13.27 -36.69 -12.55
C VAL A 469 12.84 -36.61 -11.08
N ILE A 470 12.63 -37.73 -10.39
CA ILE A 470 12.15 -37.71 -9.00
C ILE A 470 13.22 -37.20 -8.02
N GLU A 471 14.48 -37.62 -8.19
CA GLU A 471 15.60 -37.09 -7.39
C GLU A 471 15.75 -35.57 -7.58
N ARG A 472 15.57 -35.07 -8.80
CA ARG A 472 15.60 -33.61 -9.09
C ARG A 472 14.54 -32.83 -8.31
N HIS A 473 13.39 -33.43 -8.07
CA HIS A 473 12.31 -32.82 -7.29
C HIS A 473 12.51 -32.96 -5.77
N GLY A 474 13.65 -33.50 -5.30
CA GLY A 474 13.82 -33.84 -3.88
C GLY A 474 12.79 -34.87 -3.40
N GLY A 475 12.24 -35.63 -4.33
CA GLY A 475 11.16 -36.57 -4.13
C GLY A 475 11.64 -37.98 -3.79
N ALA A 476 10.69 -38.89 -3.68
CA ALA A 476 10.94 -40.31 -3.59
C ALA A 476 9.88 -41.05 -4.40
N PHE A 477 10.29 -42.15 -5.03
CA PHE A 477 9.45 -42.99 -5.89
C PHE A 477 9.42 -44.41 -5.34
N TRP A 478 8.24 -45.01 -5.26
CA TRP A 478 8.13 -46.44 -5.02
C TRP A 478 6.79 -47.00 -5.51
N PHE A 479 6.74 -48.33 -5.58
CA PHE A 479 5.55 -49.10 -5.93
C PHE A 479 4.89 -49.68 -4.68
N GLU A 480 3.57 -49.58 -4.59
CA GLU A 480 2.80 -50.17 -3.49
C GLU A 480 1.49 -50.78 -4.00
N ARG A 481 0.96 -51.74 -3.24
CA ARG A 481 -0.29 -52.44 -3.57
C ARG A 481 -1.28 -52.35 -2.43
N GLU A 482 -2.45 -51.77 -2.71
CA GLU A 482 -3.57 -51.72 -1.80
C GLU A 482 -4.44 -52.97 -1.96
N ARG A 483 -4.21 -53.97 -1.10
CA ARG A 483 -4.93 -55.26 -1.16
C ARG A 483 -6.44 -55.13 -0.96
N ALA A 484 -6.89 -54.15 -0.15
CA ALA A 484 -8.31 -53.94 0.15
C ALA A 484 -9.12 -53.43 -1.05
N ARG A 485 -8.53 -52.58 -1.89
CA ARG A 485 -9.18 -51.99 -3.08
C ARG A 485 -8.84 -52.70 -4.38
N HIS A 486 -8.02 -53.76 -4.34
CA HIS A 486 -7.45 -54.43 -5.51
C HIS A 486 -6.73 -53.45 -6.47
N GLN A 487 -6.08 -52.43 -5.91
CA GLN A 487 -5.39 -51.39 -6.65
C GLN A 487 -3.88 -51.47 -6.43
N ALA A 488 -3.13 -51.05 -7.43
CA ALA A 488 -1.69 -50.85 -7.36
C ALA A 488 -1.39 -49.40 -7.75
N PHE A 489 -0.33 -48.83 -7.19
CA PHE A 489 0.03 -47.46 -7.50
C PHE A 489 1.53 -47.22 -7.42
N PHE A 490 2.00 -46.26 -8.22
CA PHE A 490 3.29 -45.62 -8.04
C PHE A 490 3.09 -44.38 -7.20
N ARG A 491 3.81 -44.30 -6.07
CA ARG A 491 3.79 -43.13 -5.20
C ARG A 491 4.99 -42.26 -5.47
N ILE A 492 4.74 -40.98 -5.69
CA ILE A 492 5.73 -39.95 -5.91
C ILE A 492 5.59 -38.91 -4.81
N LEU A 493 6.61 -38.77 -3.97
CA LEU A 493 6.66 -37.66 -3.02
C LEU A 493 7.20 -36.40 -3.70
N LEU A 494 6.48 -35.30 -3.56
CA LEU A 494 6.85 -34.00 -4.12
C LEU A 494 6.90 -32.93 -3.00
N PRO A 495 7.80 -31.94 -3.08
CA PRO A 495 7.88 -30.87 -2.10
C PRO A 495 6.69 -29.91 -2.23
N LEU A 496 6.17 -29.45 -1.09
CA LEU A 496 5.19 -28.36 -1.04
C LEU A 496 5.88 -27.01 -1.25
N ALA A 497 5.18 -26.06 -1.88
CA ALA A 497 5.63 -24.67 -1.95
C ALA A 497 5.52 -23.99 -0.57
N ASP A 498 6.40 -23.03 -0.28
CA ASP A 498 6.43 -22.31 1.00
C ASP A 498 5.21 -21.36 1.11
N PRO A 499 4.51 -21.27 2.26
CA PRO A 499 3.39 -20.35 2.45
C PRO A 499 3.66 -18.89 2.06
N ARG A 500 4.92 -18.42 2.14
CA ARG A 500 5.30 -17.05 1.75
C ARG A 500 5.24 -16.82 0.23
N ASP A 501 5.64 -17.80 -0.57
CA ASP A 501 5.62 -17.72 -2.04
C ASP A 501 4.16 -17.88 -2.58
N GLN A 502 3.29 -18.57 -1.84
CA GLN A 502 1.86 -18.73 -2.17
C GLN A 502 1.04 -17.44 -2.04
N ILE A 503 1.41 -16.54 -1.11
CA ILE A 503 0.76 -15.23 -0.93
C ILE A 503 1.06 -14.32 -2.11
N ASP A 504 2.28 -14.37 -2.66
CA ASP A 504 2.65 -13.64 -3.87
C ASP A 504 1.82 -14.14 -5.06
N ALA A 505 1.73 -15.45 -5.28
CA ALA A 505 0.92 -16.07 -6.36
C ALA A 505 -0.58 -15.71 -6.29
N LEU A 506 -1.20 -15.78 -5.11
CA LEU A 506 -2.62 -15.43 -4.91
C LEU A 506 -2.89 -13.92 -5.08
N SER A 507 -1.89 -13.08 -4.77
CA SER A 507 -1.97 -11.62 -4.96
C SER A 507 -1.96 -11.21 -6.44
N TYR A 508 -1.47 -12.05 -7.35
CA TYR A 508 -1.52 -11.81 -8.80
C TYR A 508 -2.93 -12.00 -9.39
N VAL A 509 -3.80 -12.80 -8.74
CA VAL A 509 -5.11 -13.20 -9.31
C VAL A 509 -6.25 -12.28 -8.85
N HIS A 510 -6.11 -11.58 -7.72
CA HIS A 510 -7.23 -10.85 -7.07
C HIS A 510 -7.17 -9.31 -7.13
N SER A 511 -6.34 -8.69 -7.97
CA SER A 511 -6.48 -7.25 -8.20
C SER A 511 -7.43 -6.98 -9.36
N ASP A 512 -8.66 -6.57 -9.04
CA ASP A 512 -9.57 -5.96 -10.01
C ASP A 512 -8.83 -4.84 -10.75
N SER A 513 -8.48 -5.16 -11.99
CA SER A 513 -7.68 -4.33 -12.89
C SER A 513 -8.49 -3.12 -13.35
N ARG A 514 -8.34 -2.01 -12.60
CA ARG A 514 -8.46 -0.65 -13.12
C ARG A 514 -7.10 0.05 -12.99
N PRO A 515 -6.67 0.81 -14.00
CA PRO A 515 -5.27 1.19 -14.10
C PRO A 515 -4.80 2.14 -12.99
N GLU A 516 -3.60 1.84 -12.50
CA GLU A 516 -2.84 2.62 -11.51
C GLU A 516 -2.59 4.05 -12.02
N TYR A 517 -2.68 5.00 -11.11
CA TYR A 517 -2.85 6.42 -11.37
C TYR A 517 -1.59 7.08 -11.96
N TYR A 518 -1.73 7.90 -13.00
CA TYR A 518 -0.64 8.68 -13.61
C TYR A 518 -0.83 10.15 -13.25
N ASP A 519 0.16 10.77 -12.59
CA ASP A 519 0.14 12.22 -12.34
C ASP A 519 1.35 12.90 -12.99
N PHE A 520 1.16 13.32 -14.24
CA PHE A 520 2.18 14.02 -15.02
C PHE A 520 2.41 15.47 -14.57
N ASP A 521 1.58 16.04 -13.69
CA ASP A 521 1.81 17.38 -13.14
C ASP A 521 2.95 17.38 -12.10
N LEU A 522 3.29 16.21 -11.54
CA LEU A 522 4.47 16.05 -10.68
C LEU A 522 5.80 16.34 -11.40
N PHE A 523 5.84 16.33 -12.74
CA PHE A 523 7.03 16.74 -13.51
C PHE A 523 7.38 18.23 -13.35
N LYS A 524 6.43 19.07 -12.90
CA LYS A 524 6.61 20.53 -12.76
C LYS A 524 7.07 20.94 -11.36
N THR A 525 7.09 20.01 -10.41
CA THR A 525 7.41 20.29 -9.01
C THR A 525 8.93 20.20 -8.80
N THR A 526 9.62 21.33 -8.90
CA THR A 526 11.04 21.45 -8.53
C THR A 526 11.15 21.90 -7.08
N GLU A 527 12.07 21.30 -6.30
CA GLU A 527 12.41 21.81 -4.97
C GLU A 527 13.12 23.15 -5.06
N GLN A 528 12.35 24.24 -5.06
CA GLN A 528 12.84 25.49 -4.52
C GLN A 528 12.56 25.51 -3.01
N THR A 529 13.63 25.78 -2.26
CA THR A 529 13.74 25.94 -0.80
C THR A 529 12.81 27.02 -0.26
N ARG A 530 11.49 26.85 -0.41
CA ARG A 530 10.48 27.60 0.33
C ARG A 530 10.06 26.78 1.54
N SER A 531 9.97 27.45 2.68
CA SER A 531 9.41 26.84 3.90
C SER A 531 8.04 26.24 3.58
N LEU A 532 7.72 25.07 4.16
CA LEU A 532 6.44 24.38 3.89
C LEU A 532 5.23 25.29 4.11
N ASP A 533 5.35 26.26 5.03
CA ASP A 533 4.30 27.24 5.35
C ASP A 533 3.94 28.21 4.20
N GLU A 534 4.87 28.47 3.28
CA GLU A 534 4.65 29.32 2.10
C GLU A 534 4.09 28.55 0.89
N ARG A 535 4.10 27.22 0.93
CA ARG A 535 3.58 26.38 -0.16
C ARG A 535 2.06 26.44 -0.18
N ARG A 536 1.50 26.39 -1.39
CA ARG A 536 0.05 26.38 -1.58
C ARG A 536 -0.52 25.04 -1.12
N LEU A 537 -1.72 25.07 -0.54
CA LEU A 537 -2.38 23.86 -0.06
C LEU A 537 -2.62 22.82 -1.16
N VAL A 538 -2.82 23.24 -2.41
CA VAL A 538 -3.06 22.33 -3.54
C VAL A 538 -1.79 21.62 -4.06
N ASP A 539 -0.60 22.15 -3.74
CA ASP A 539 0.69 21.63 -4.21
C ASP A 539 1.36 20.73 -3.14
N LEU A 540 0.71 20.54 -1.99
CA LEU A 540 1.23 19.76 -0.87
C LEU A 540 0.76 18.31 -0.92
N VAL A 541 1.58 17.46 -0.33
CA VAL A 541 1.28 16.05 -0.09
C VAL A 541 0.83 15.90 1.36
N TYR A 542 -0.25 15.15 1.57
CA TYR A 542 -0.84 14.96 2.90
C TYR A 542 -0.90 13.48 3.26
N THR A 543 -0.67 13.18 4.53
CA THR A 543 -1.06 11.91 5.15
C THR A 543 -2.23 12.19 6.06
N VAL A 544 -3.41 11.71 5.65
CA VAL A 544 -4.62 11.80 6.46
C VAL A 544 -4.70 10.54 7.30
N PHE A 545 -4.83 10.66 8.61
CA PHE A 545 -4.81 9.50 9.51
C PHE A 545 -5.82 9.63 10.64
N ASP A 546 -6.12 8.49 11.25
CA ASP A 546 -6.98 8.33 12.40
C ASP A 546 -6.47 7.15 13.26
N THR A 547 -6.77 7.18 14.56
CA THR A 547 -6.38 6.12 15.49
C THR A 547 -7.58 5.62 16.29
N GLU A 548 -7.71 4.29 16.38
CA GLU A 548 -8.63 3.67 17.33
C GLU A 548 -7.85 3.30 18.60
N THR A 549 -8.49 3.48 19.75
CA THR A 549 -7.84 3.43 21.06
C THR A 549 -8.67 2.64 22.08
N THR A 550 -8.04 2.16 23.15
CA THR A 550 -8.75 1.46 24.24
C THR A 550 -9.68 2.39 25.02
N GLY A 551 -9.51 3.70 24.90
CA GLY A 551 -10.25 4.72 25.63
C GLY A 551 -9.77 6.12 25.25
N LEU A 552 -10.35 7.14 25.88
CA LEU A 552 -10.14 8.55 25.49
C LEU A 552 -9.08 9.27 26.34
N GLU A 553 -8.39 8.59 27.26
CA GLU A 553 -7.46 9.20 28.20
C GLU A 553 -6.01 8.71 28.02
N PRO A 554 -5.29 9.18 26.96
CA PRO A 554 -3.91 8.75 26.69
C PRO A 554 -2.96 8.93 27.87
N SER A 555 -3.11 10.01 28.66
CA SER A 555 -2.24 10.26 29.82
C SER A 555 -2.53 9.34 31.02
N MET A 556 -3.65 8.64 31.03
CA MET A 556 -4.05 7.67 32.07
C MET A 556 -3.80 6.22 31.65
N GLY A 557 -3.03 6.03 30.57
CA GLY A 557 -2.53 4.73 30.13
C GLY A 557 -3.36 4.05 29.05
N ASP A 558 -4.38 4.70 28.48
CA ASP A 558 -5.04 4.17 27.27
C ASP A 558 -4.06 4.01 26.11
N GLU A 559 -4.31 3.01 25.27
CA GLU A 559 -3.38 2.55 24.24
C GLU A 559 -4.01 2.56 22.85
N ILE A 560 -3.17 2.71 21.82
CA ILE A 560 -3.57 2.60 20.41
C ILE A 560 -3.81 1.13 20.07
N ILE A 561 -4.93 0.83 19.40
CA ILE A 561 -5.31 -0.52 18.95
C ILE A 561 -5.45 -0.62 17.43
N GLN A 562 -5.55 0.49 16.71
CA GLN A 562 -5.49 0.53 15.25
C GLN A 562 -4.96 1.87 14.78
N ILE A 563 -4.20 1.87 13.69
CA ILE A 563 -3.85 3.08 12.93
C ILE A 563 -4.34 2.89 11.48
N GLY A 564 -5.04 3.91 10.99
CA GLY A 564 -5.54 3.99 9.63
C GLY A 564 -5.05 5.28 8.97
N ALA A 565 -4.52 5.21 7.75
CA ALA A 565 -4.12 6.41 7.03
C ALA A 565 -4.24 6.27 5.51
N ALA A 566 -4.41 7.40 4.84
CA ALA A 566 -4.45 7.50 3.38
C ALA A 566 -3.69 8.73 2.91
N ARG A 567 -3.12 8.66 1.71
CA ARG A 567 -2.35 9.78 1.13
C ARG A 567 -3.19 10.62 0.18
N ILE A 568 -2.95 11.93 0.20
CA ILE A 568 -3.42 12.87 -0.80
C ILE A 568 -2.20 13.45 -1.53
N VAL A 569 -2.19 13.33 -2.86
CA VAL A 569 -1.15 13.90 -3.73
C VAL A 569 -1.84 14.72 -4.81
N ASN A 570 -1.38 15.95 -5.06
CA ASN A 570 -1.95 16.87 -6.06
C ASN A 570 -3.48 17.00 -5.98
N GLY A 571 -4.01 17.12 -4.75
CA GLY A 571 -5.45 17.27 -4.51
C GLY A 571 -6.29 16.02 -4.81
N LYS A 572 -5.67 14.84 -4.87
CA LYS A 572 -6.36 13.56 -5.13
C LYS A 572 -6.05 12.53 -4.05
N LEU A 573 -7.09 11.87 -3.56
CA LEU A 573 -6.99 10.78 -2.59
C LEU A 573 -6.51 9.49 -3.26
N LEU A 574 -5.37 8.95 -2.79
CA LEU A 574 -4.78 7.72 -3.28
C LEU A 574 -5.27 6.52 -2.46
N ARG A 575 -6.42 5.95 -2.85
CA ARG A 575 -7.07 4.86 -2.09
C ARG A 575 -6.25 3.57 -1.94
N GLN A 576 -5.26 3.36 -2.82
CA GLN A 576 -4.37 2.19 -2.78
C GLN A 576 -3.07 2.46 -2.00
N GLU A 577 -2.78 3.72 -1.68
CA GLU A 577 -1.66 4.10 -0.81
C GLU A 577 -2.22 4.40 0.58
N CYS A 578 -2.54 3.32 1.29
CA CYS A 578 -3.14 3.36 2.60
C CYS A 578 -2.29 2.57 3.61
N PHE A 579 -2.39 2.97 4.88
CA PHE A 579 -1.79 2.29 6.03
C PHE A 579 -2.91 1.76 6.91
N GLU A 580 -3.05 0.45 7.05
CA GLU A 580 -4.04 -0.14 7.95
C GLU A 580 -3.36 -1.19 8.81
N GLN A 581 -3.28 -0.94 10.12
CA GLN A 581 -2.63 -1.86 11.03
C GLN A 581 -3.35 -1.91 12.38
N LEU A 582 -3.76 -3.12 12.79
CA LEU A 582 -4.15 -3.42 14.16
C LEU A 582 -2.90 -3.51 15.05
N VAL A 583 -3.03 -3.09 16.30
CA VAL A 583 -1.92 -3.02 17.25
C VAL A 583 -2.27 -3.85 18.48
N ASP A 584 -1.33 -4.66 18.96
CA ASP A 584 -1.47 -5.26 20.30
C ASP A 584 -1.24 -4.17 21.37
N PRO A 585 -2.29 -3.76 22.12
CA PRO A 585 -2.16 -2.70 23.12
C PRO A 585 -1.45 -3.18 24.39
N GLN A 586 -1.11 -4.48 24.49
CA GLN A 586 -0.54 -5.11 25.67
C GLN A 586 -1.38 -4.93 26.94
N ARG A 587 -2.69 -4.71 26.78
CA ARG A 587 -3.69 -4.57 27.85
C ARG A 587 -5.07 -5.04 27.39
N ALA A 588 -5.99 -5.20 28.33
CA ALA A 588 -7.37 -5.50 28.01
C ALA A 588 -8.07 -4.28 27.37
N ILE A 589 -8.84 -4.54 26.29
CA ILE A 589 -9.72 -3.56 25.66
C ILE A 589 -10.99 -3.43 26.53
N PRO A 590 -11.31 -2.24 27.06
CA PRO A 590 -12.52 -2.01 27.84
C PRO A 590 -13.80 -2.32 27.05
N PRO A 591 -14.81 -3.00 27.65
CA PRO A 591 -16.07 -3.32 26.96
C PRO A 591 -16.84 -2.08 26.46
N ALA A 592 -16.58 -0.91 27.01
CA ALA A 592 -17.23 0.34 26.62
C ALA A 592 -16.70 0.93 25.29
N SER A 593 -15.47 0.60 24.88
CA SER A 593 -14.89 1.11 23.62
C SER A 593 -15.28 0.23 22.41
N ILE A 594 -15.53 -1.07 22.64
CA ILE A 594 -15.86 -2.05 21.58
C ILE A 594 -17.08 -1.64 20.72
N PRO A 595 -18.20 -1.14 21.26
CA PRO A 595 -19.33 -0.71 20.43
C PRO A 595 -19.05 0.52 19.57
N ILE A 596 -17.97 1.26 19.87
CA ILE A 596 -17.52 2.40 19.09
C ILE A 596 -16.77 1.84 17.88
N HIS A 597 -15.59 1.24 18.10
CA HIS A 597 -14.66 0.87 17.03
C HIS A 597 -14.81 -0.56 16.47
N GLY A 598 -15.67 -1.40 17.07
CA GLY A 598 -15.91 -2.78 16.63
C GLY A 598 -14.78 -3.79 16.88
N ILE A 599 -13.53 -3.34 17.10
CA ILE A 599 -12.35 -4.18 17.39
C ILE A 599 -12.57 -5.05 18.64
N GLN A 600 -12.56 -6.37 18.45
CA GLN A 600 -12.67 -7.35 19.52
C GLN A 600 -11.28 -7.69 20.10
N PRO A 601 -11.17 -8.08 21.38
CA PRO A 601 -9.90 -8.52 21.97
C PRO A 601 -9.19 -9.61 21.16
N ALA A 602 -9.95 -10.53 20.55
CA ALA A 602 -9.39 -11.61 19.74
C ALA A 602 -8.69 -11.12 18.44
N MET A 603 -9.03 -9.92 17.94
CA MET A 603 -8.46 -9.36 16.71
C MET A 603 -7.06 -8.79 16.91
N VAL A 604 -6.73 -8.35 18.13
CA VAL A 604 -5.43 -7.76 18.48
C VAL A 604 -4.42 -8.79 19.00
N VAL A 605 -4.86 -10.02 19.29
CA VAL A 605 -3.96 -11.09 19.73
C VAL A 605 -3.02 -11.48 18.59
N GLY A 606 -1.71 -11.40 18.83
CA GLY A 606 -0.68 -11.74 17.84
C GLY A 606 -0.39 -10.64 16.82
N GLN A 607 -1.04 -9.48 16.93
CA GLN A 607 -0.70 -8.30 16.13
C GLN A 607 0.62 -7.67 16.59
N PRO A 608 1.33 -6.93 15.72
CA PRO A 608 2.54 -6.21 16.10
C PRO A 608 2.26 -5.17 17.18
N LYS A 609 3.27 -4.92 18.02
CA LYS A 609 3.18 -3.93 19.10
C LYS A 609 3.41 -2.52 18.57
N ILE A 610 3.00 -1.51 19.32
CA ILE A 610 3.17 -0.11 18.92
C ILE A 610 4.62 0.28 18.61
N GLY A 611 5.60 -0.38 19.26
CA GLY A 611 7.03 -0.17 18.98
C GLY A 611 7.48 -0.57 17.59
N GLU A 612 6.75 -1.46 16.92
CA GLU A 612 7.00 -1.89 15.53
C GLU A 612 6.13 -1.11 14.54
N VAL A 613 4.88 -0.84 14.92
CA VAL A 613 3.90 -0.16 14.05
C VAL A 613 4.20 1.33 13.88
N LEU A 614 4.63 2.01 14.95
CA LEU A 614 4.82 3.46 14.92
C LEU A 614 6.00 3.90 14.01
N PRO A 615 7.17 3.22 14.00
CA PRO A 615 8.23 3.49 13.02
C PRO A 615 7.77 3.31 11.57
N ALA A 616 6.97 2.28 11.28
CA ALA A 616 6.40 2.04 9.94
C ALA A 616 5.47 3.20 9.56
N PHE A 617 4.49 3.53 10.42
CA PHE A 617 3.61 4.66 10.18
C PHE A 617 4.35 6.00 10.03
N HIS A 618 5.45 6.21 10.76
CA HIS A 618 6.29 7.39 10.60
C HIS A 618 6.95 7.43 9.22
N ALA A 619 7.50 6.31 8.74
CA ALA A 619 8.01 6.20 7.38
C ALA A 619 6.92 6.45 6.33
N PHE A 620 5.69 5.99 6.58
CA PHE A 620 4.54 6.26 5.72
C PHE A 620 4.23 7.76 5.57
N ALA A 621 4.32 8.49 6.69
CA ALA A 621 4.00 9.90 6.82
C ALA A 621 5.19 10.84 6.55
N GLN A 622 6.33 10.30 6.12
CA GLN A 622 7.53 11.09 5.86
C GLN A 622 7.31 12.09 4.71
N ASP A 623 7.83 13.31 4.87
CA ASP A 623 7.73 14.42 3.91
C ASP A 623 6.30 14.83 3.54
N THR A 624 5.32 14.57 4.41
CA THR A 624 3.92 14.98 4.22
C THR A 624 3.45 15.93 5.32
N VAL A 625 2.35 16.65 5.05
CA VAL A 625 1.58 17.35 6.08
C VAL A 625 0.58 16.36 6.68
N LEU A 626 0.57 16.24 8.01
CA LEU A 626 -0.39 15.39 8.71
C LEU A 626 -1.76 16.05 8.75
N VAL A 627 -2.80 15.27 8.49
CA VAL A 627 -4.19 15.72 8.58
C VAL A 627 -4.96 14.70 9.41
N ALA A 628 -5.73 15.18 10.39
CA ALA A 628 -6.64 14.33 11.14
C ALA A 628 -7.91 15.12 11.50
N HIS A 629 -8.93 14.42 11.98
CA HIS A 629 -10.12 15.06 12.54
C HIS A 629 -9.99 15.11 14.05
N ASN A 630 -9.98 16.31 14.66
CA ASN A 630 -9.62 16.47 16.06
C ASN A 630 -8.17 16.01 16.36
N ALA A 631 -7.24 16.42 15.50
CA ALA A 631 -5.86 15.94 15.45
C ALA A 631 -5.09 16.00 16.78
N ALA A 632 -5.49 16.90 17.70
CA ALA A 632 -4.89 16.99 19.02
C ALA A 632 -4.98 15.67 19.82
N PHE A 633 -6.06 14.91 19.62
CA PHE A 633 -6.28 13.61 20.26
C PHE A 633 -5.27 12.57 19.77
N ASP A 634 -5.23 12.29 18.46
CA ASP A 634 -4.34 11.29 17.87
C ASP A 634 -2.87 11.67 18.10
N MET A 635 -2.51 12.94 17.89
CA MET A 635 -1.14 13.41 18.10
C MET A 635 -0.68 13.24 19.54
N ARG A 636 -1.59 13.34 20.53
CA ARG A 636 -1.23 13.11 21.93
C ARG A 636 -0.84 11.65 22.19
N PHE A 637 -1.53 10.69 21.57
CA PHE A 637 -1.13 9.28 21.63
C PHE A 637 0.25 9.07 20.99
N LEU A 638 0.50 9.62 19.80
CA LEU A 638 1.81 9.49 19.14
C LEU A 638 2.94 10.11 19.99
N GLN A 639 2.72 11.29 20.56
CA GLN A 639 3.68 12.00 21.41
C GLN A 639 4.07 11.23 22.67
N LEU A 640 3.10 10.58 23.33
CA LEU A 640 3.39 9.78 24.53
C LEU A 640 4.25 8.54 24.22
N LYS A 641 4.23 8.08 22.96
CA LYS A 641 5.05 6.94 22.52
C LYS A 641 6.47 7.31 22.14
N GLU A 642 6.77 8.60 21.91
CA GLU A 642 8.10 9.11 21.55
C GLU A 642 9.20 8.57 22.48
N GLN A 643 8.98 8.57 23.79
CA GLN A 643 9.97 8.09 24.77
C GLN A 643 10.27 6.59 24.64
N SER A 644 9.27 5.80 24.27
CA SER A 644 9.38 4.34 24.16
C SER A 644 9.88 3.87 22.79
N THR A 645 9.61 4.63 21.72
CA THR A 645 9.91 4.23 20.33
C THR A 645 11.07 5.02 19.72
N GLY A 646 11.41 6.19 20.28
CA GLY A 646 12.38 7.12 19.69
C GLY A 646 11.88 7.84 18.43
N VAL A 647 10.61 7.66 18.05
CA VAL A 647 10.00 8.23 16.85
C VAL A 647 9.29 9.53 17.21
N VAL A 648 9.66 10.63 16.54
CA VAL A 648 9.08 11.96 16.76
C VAL A 648 8.40 12.44 15.47
N PHE A 649 7.14 12.87 15.58
CA PHE A 649 6.38 13.44 14.45
C PHE A 649 6.50 14.96 14.47
N ASP A 650 7.47 15.50 13.74
CA ASP A 650 7.76 16.94 13.63
C ASP A 650 7.07 17.62 12.44
N GLN A 651 6.29 16.87 11.66
CA GLN A 651 5.56 17.36 10.51
C GLN A 651 4.52 18.43 10.89
N PRO A 652 4.21 19.39 9.99
CA PRO A 652 3.07 20.27 10.17
C PRO A 652 1.76 19.48 10.23
N VAL A 653 0.85 19.88 11.13
CA VAL A 653 -0.45 19.23 11.34
C VAL A 653 -1.59 20.19 10.98
N LEU A 654 -2.59 19.70 10.26
CA LEU A 654 -3.87 20.35 10.00
C LEU A 654 -5.02 19.54 10.61
N ASP A 655 -5.99 20.25 11.19
CA ASP A 655 -7.15 19.63 11.81
C ASP A 655 -8.43 20.01 11.05
N THR A 656 -9.09 19.02 10.46
CA THR A 656 -10.32 19.24 9.68
C THR A 656 -11.47 19.77 10.51
N LEU A 657 -11.53 19.48 11.82
CA LEU A 657 -12.51 20.05 12.74
C LEU A 657 -12.30 21.56 12.86
N LEU A 658 -11.05 21.99 13.08
CA LEU A 658 -10.71 23.41 13.20
C LEU A 658 -10.94 24.14 11.87
N LEU A 659 -10.51 23.56 10.75
CA LEU A 659 -10.71 24.13 9.41
C LEU A 659 -12.21 24.26 9.08
N SER A 660 -13.02 23.26 9.42
CA SER A 660 -14.47 23.32 9.27
C SER A 660 -15.09 24.44 10.13
N ALA A 661 -14.58 24.65 11.35
CA ALA A 661 -15.03 25.74 12.22
C ALA A 661 -14.61 27.15 11.74
N VAL A 662 -13.56 27.25 10.92
CA VAL A 662 -13.20 28.48 10.21
C VAL A 662 -14.17 28.74 9.06
N ILE A 663 -14.46 27.70 8.27
CA ILE A 663 -15.26 27.83 7.04
C ILE A 663 -16.76 27.98 7.35
N HIS A 664 -17.29 27.22 8.31
CA HIS A 664 -18.71 27.19 8.65
C HIS A 664 -19.00 27.61 10.10
N PRO A 665 -18.66 28.85 10.49
CA PRO A 665 -18.76 29.32 11.88
C PRO A 665 -20.18 29.41 12.44
N ASN A 666 -21.23 29.27 11.62
CA ASN A 666 -22.65 29.33 12.03
C ASN A 666 -23.30 27.94 12.15
N GLN A 667 -22.52 26.87 12.10
CA GLN A 667 -23.00 25.50 12.21
C GLN A 667 -22.95 24.99 13.63
N ASP A 668 -23.91 24.14 13.97
CA ASP A 668 -24.04 23.62 15.34
C ASP A 668 -23.03 22.52 15.68
N SER A 669 -22.63 21.73 14.66
CA SER A 669 -21.72 20.61 14.83
C SER A 669 -20.63 20.61 13.77
N HIS A 670 -19.40 20.37 14.24
CA HIS A 670 -18.22 20.10 13.42
C HIS A 670 -17.71 18.67 13.67
N ARG A 671 -18.57 17.77 14.16
CA ARG A 671 -18.25 16.33 14.20
C ARG A 671 -18.10 15.81 12.78
N LEU A 672 -17.28 14.78 12.62
CA LEU A 672 -16.97 14.20 11.32
C LEU A 672 -18.22 13.83 10.52
N GLU A 673 -19.24 13.25 11.16
CA GLU A 673 -20.51 12.89 10.53
C GLU A 673 -21.29 14.11 10.01
N ALA A 674 -21.34 15.18 10.81
CA ALA A 674 -22.05 16.40 10.43
C ALA A 674 -21.37 17.13 9.25
N ILE A 675 -20.04 17.02 9.15
CA ILE A 675 -19.29 17.57 8.02
C ILE A 675 -19.44 16.66 6.80
N ALA A 676 -19.41 15.34 6.97
CA ALA A 676 -19.63 14.38 5.89
C ALA A 676 -21.00 14.58 5.24
N GLU A 677 -22.07 14.69 6.05
CA GLU A 677 -23.43 14.97 5.57
C GLU A 677 -23.54 16.33 4.85
N ARG A 678 -22.86 17.35 5.36
CA ARG A 678 -22.80 18.67 4.71
C ARG A 678 -22.21 18.60 3.31
N PHE A 679 -21.21 17.74 3.15
CA PHE A 679 -20.43 17.58 1.94
C PHE A 679 -20.83 16.40 1.07
N ASP A 680 -21.94 15.73 1.42
CA ASP A 680 -22.45 14.54 0.75
C ASP A 680 -21.34 13.49 0.53
N VAL A 681 -20.48 13.35 1.54
CA VAL A 681 -19.39 12.36 1.57
C VAL A 681 -19.97 11.05 2.11
N PRO A 682 -19.90 9.95 1.34
CA PRO A 682 -20.41 8.67 1.80
C PRO A 682 -19.59 8.15 2.97
N VAL A 683 -20.25 7.89 4.08
CA VAL A 683 -19.61 7.34 5.28
C VAL A 683 -19.56 5.82 5.16
N ILE A 684 -18.44 5.30 4.66
CA ILE A 684 -18.18 3.85 4.49
C ILE A 684 -17.17 3.40 5.53
N GLY A 685 -17.42 2.28 6.21
CA GLY A 685 -16.48 1.71 7.18
C GLY A 685 -16.28 2.57 8.44
N ARG A 686 -17.31 3.30 8.87
CA ARG A 686 -17.27 4.17 10.06
C ARG A 686 -16.78 3.41 11.29
N HIS A 687 -16.01 4.10 12.13
CA HIS A 687 -15.43 3.55 13.36
C HIS A 687 -14.45 2.42 13.10
N THR A 688 -13.79 2.49 11.96
CA THR A 688 -12.51 1.86 11.75
C THR A 688 -11.53 2.98 11.45
N ALA A 689 -10.29 2.86 11.94
CA ALA A 689 -9.29 3.91 11.71
C ALA A 689 -9.12 4.22 10.21
N MET A 690 -9.17 3.19 9.36
CA MET A 690 -9.07 3.37 7.90
C MET A 690 -10.28 4.11 7.32
N GLY A 691 -11.50 3.69 7.67
CA GLY A 691 -12.72 4.34 7.18
C GLY A 691 -12.81 5.81 7.58
N ASP A 692 -12.44 6.10 8.82
CA ASP A 692 -12.44 7.45 9.38
C ASP A 692 -11.37 8.35 8.74
N ALA A 693 -10.17 7.82 8.48
CA ALA A 693 -9.13 8.53 7.72
C ALA A 693 -9.57 8.84 6.28
N MET A 694 -10.27 7.91 5.61
CA MET A 694 -10.77 8.09 4.23
C MET A 694 -11.87 9.16 4.16
N VAL A 695 -12.83 9.13 5.08
CA VAL A 695 -13.88 10.17 5.19
C VAL A 695 -13.24 11.53 5.47
N THR A 696 -12.28 11.58 6.40
CA THR A 696 -11.52 12.80 6.72
C THR A 696 -10.79 13.35 5.50
N ALA A 697 -10.20 12.48 4.68
CA ALA A 697 -9.48 12.87 3.46
C ALA A 697 -10.42 13.47 2.41
N GLU A 698 -11.57 12.85 2.17
CA GLU A 698 -12.58 13.38 1.24
C GLU A 698 -13.15 14.73 1.71
N ILE A 699 -13.39 14.87 3.01
CA ILE A 699 -13.78 16.15 3.63
C ILE A 699 -12.70 17.21 3.44
N PHE A 700 -11.43 16.87 3.71
CA PHE A 700 -10.33 17.80 3.57
C PHE A 700 -10.21 18.34 2.14
N LEU A 701 -10.34 17.47 1.13
CA LEU A 701 -10.34 17.88 -0.28
C LEU A 701 -11.46 18.86 -0.61
N LYS A 702 -12.65 18.71 -0.02
CA LYS A 702 -13.78 19.64 -0.19
C LYS A 702 -13.60 20.95 0.59
N LEU A 703 -12.82 20.95 1.68
CA LEU A 703 -12.47 22.18 2.42
C LEU A 703 -11.46 23.06 1.66
N LEU A 704 -10.53 22.49 0.89
CA LEU A 704 -9.50 23.24 0.16
C LEU A 704 -10.03 24.40 -0.72
N PRO A 705 -11.02 24.19 -1.62
CA PRO A 705 -11.54 25.30 -2.43
C PRO A 705 -12.26 26.36 -1.59
N LEU A 706 -12.90 25.97 -0.48
CA LEU A 706 -13.61 26.89 0.43
C LEU A 706 -12.62 27.75 1.24
N LEU A 707 -11.48 27.18 1.64
CA LEU A 707 -10.38 27.93 2.26
C LEU A 707 -9.83 28.98 1.30
N ALA A 708 -9.64 28.62 0.03
CA ALA A 708 -9.15 29.54 -0.99
C ALA A 708 -10.07 30.75 -1.19
N GLU A 709 -11.40 30.60 -1.07
CA GLU A 709 -12.33 31.73 -1.14
C GLU A 709 -12.19 32.71 0.04
N GLN A 710 -11.82 32.20 1.20
CA GLN A 710 -11.52 33.04 2.37
C GLN A 710 -10.13 33.68 2.31
N GLY A 711 -9.41 33.52 1.19
CA GLY A 711 -8.05 34.04 0.99
C GLY A 711 -6.96 33.19 1.64
N ILE A 712 -7.29 31.96 2.07
CA ILE A 712 -6.36 31.01 2.68
C ILE A 712 -5.84 30.08 1.57
N HIS A 713 -4.64 30.35 1.09
CA HIS A 713 -4.02 29.62 0.00
C HIS A 713 -2.81 28.79 0.42
N THR A 714 -2.14 29.14 1.52
CA THR A 714 -0.91 28.47 1.97
C THR A 714 -1.09 27.70 3.27
N LEU A 715 -0.17 26.77 3.56
CA LEU A 715 -0.16 25.99 4.80
C LEU A 715 -0.09 26.88 6.04
N GLY A 716 0.79 27.89 6.05
CA GLY A 716 0.93 28.82 7.17
C GLY A 716 -0.36 29.58 7.46
N GLN A 717 -1.05 30.04 6.41
CA GLN A 717 -2.34 30.72 6.54
C GLN A 717 -3.42 29.79 7.12
N ALA A 718 -3.47 28.53 6.67
CA ALA A 718 -4.44 27.56 7.16
C ALA A 718 -4.23 27.23 8.65
N ARG A 719 -2.97 27.04 9.07
CA ARG A 719 -2.60 26.80 10.47
C ARG A 719 -2.94 27.99 11.36
N GLU A 720 -2.63 29.21 10.92
CA GLU A 720 -2.96 30.43 11.65
C GLU A 720 -4.49 30.62 11.80
N ALA A 721 -5.25 30.37 10.72
CA ALA A 721 -6.70 30.44 10.76
C ALA A 721 -7.29 29.40 11.73
N ALA A 722 -6.80 28.16 11.70
CA ALA A 722 -7.22 27.10 12.60
C ALA A 722 -6.98 27.44 14.08
N GLN A 723 -5.83 28.02 14.42
CA GLN A 723 -5.48 28.42 15.80
C GLN A 723 -6.38 29.53 16.38
N ARG A 724 -7.00 30.35 15.52
CA ARG A 724 -7.91 31.42 15.95
C ARG A 724 -9.30 30.91 16.35
N THR A 725 -9.61 29.64 16.09
CA THR A 725 -10.89 29.03 16.43
C THR A 725 -11.08 28.84 17.94
N TYR A 726 -12.32 28.58 18.37
CA TYR A 726 -12.61 28.28 19.78
C TYR A 726 -12.10 26.88 20.16
N TYR A 727 -12.28 25.91 19.28
CA TYR A 727 -11.89 24.52 19.48
C TYR A 727 -10.39 24.37 19.74
N ALA A 728 -9.54 25.20 19.12
CA ALA A 728 -8.10 25.23 19.37
C ALA A 728 -7.70 25.62 20.81
N ARG A 729 -8.63 26.14 21.64
CA ARG A 729 -8.36 26.54 23.04
C ARG A 729 -8.81 25.50 24.06
N LEU A 730 -9.46 24.43 23.62
CA LEU A 730 -9.82 23.30 24.47
C LEU A 730 -8.54 22.49 24.71
N LYS A 731 -8.17 22.30 25.98
CA LYS A 731 -7.08 21.42 26.37
C LYS A 731 -7.67 20.01 26.51
N TYR A 732 -7.07 19.06 25.80
CA TYR A 732 -7.36 17.63 25.92
C TYR A 732 -6.38 16.99 26.91
#